data_AF-A0A098B4Y0-F1
#
_entry.id   AF-A0A098B4Y0-F1
#
_cell.length_a   1.000
_cell.length_b   1.000
_cell.length_c   1.000
_cell.angle_alpha   90.00
_cell.angle_beta   90.00
_cell.angle_gamma   90.00
#
_symmetry.space_group_name_H-M   'P 1'
#
loop_
_entity.id
_entity.type
_entity.pdbx_description
1 polymer ?
#
loop_
_entity_poly.entity_id
_entity_poly.type
_entity_poly.pdbx_seq_one_letter_code
_entity_poly.pdbx_strand_id
1 'polypeptide(L)'
;MLIELEESLVHGQIEVTFMYEGVEYTAELSEAYIDPEVDAAEKLAAAIAAAEEAIVALPTVEEVAITDKAAVADAKALVEAVKALNAEAVVEGEEVIAQLETRIAELEAEQSAEEALATATEAVEVAEASELQADVDAALVLVNALPEGEAKDALAARIAVVQEVIDERVAAEEALATATEAVVVAEESLLEADLAAAQELVTALDASDARTLLQARINSVQLQINGIIAAVNAANTEVKLYNALNVKPFVNVNIDNITAYDTAITGPYTTIAAIQAIIDTVNATAVDGTVSALVTAADAAVGAAEADPDGLVAGAGSATLIATAQEAINVLPTEVPETVAIALSVSVTVKADLQGRLEAVKTVVPVLEAINQVQLLAALQNSAFVRVNEDLIGEYDTALDGSEITITAIQTDIDNVNQIAATTAVGDAEASLLAADVAAAQVLVNNLPDLNPNTAKETLLDRLDVVNAVITLKMATTEAQVLAALKSEALGLTDIIDAISAEYKAEFDTIVGTLAYNTDLQDVVVNAGNSLALATAVSDIVTNFVSYDETDADDQASALTELLRLAAVSADLNADTINSVLIEQYITDITEDINLAASGSINWTTASAADKAAAIQGLINSANSGLDEANRLVAVNEATTVAEMRTALTAVAVAEGTTAYINLSSQAKLEVAELVLVARDAIPVTTSFTTTSDVTTAIGTASAARTNFLSAVNAATDIDGMKTALDGAVFPEFQTLGDLAQVDAAESVLNVLDTLKAKTIPEEFKTITEVKAAAGL
;
A
#
# COMPACT_ATOMS: atom_id res chain seq x y z
N MET A 1 -47.27 76.02 17.86
CA MET A 1 -46.42 76.97 17.10
C MET A 1 -45.02 76.75 17.60
N LEU A 2 -44.13 76.23 16.77
CA LEU A 2 -42.70 76.11 17.12
C LEU A 2 -42.05 77.44 16.80
N ILE A 3 -41.22 77.93 17.70
CA ILE A 3 -40.44 79.14 17.50
C ILE A 3 -38.98 78.73 17.68
N GLU A 4 -38.17 78.92 16.64
CA GLU A 4 -36.73 78.76 16.76
C GLU A 4 -36.14 80.00 17.40
N LEU A 5 -35.28 79.78 18.38
CA LEU A 5 -34.52 80.84 19.04
C LEU A 5 -33.34 81.19 18.14
N GLU A 6 -33.03 82.49 18.06
CA GLU A 6 -31.89 82.95 17.26
C GLU A 6 -30.55 82.55 17.90
N GLU A 7 -30.52 82.32 19.22
CA GLU A 7 -29.35 81.90 19.98
C GLU A 7 -29.69 80.78 20.99
N SER A 8 -28.71 79.89 21.24
CA SER A 8 -28.79 78.83 22.25
C SER A 8 -28.86 79.39 23.67
N LEU A 9 -29.55 78.70 24.58
CA LEU A 9 -29.55 79.04 26.00
C LEU A 9 -28.21 78.70 26.67
N VAL A 10 -27.77 79.53 27.59
CA VAL A 10 -26.55 79.36 28.39
C VAL A 10 -26.89 78.73 29.76
N HIS A 11 -26.03 77.87 30.31
CA HIS A 11 -26.21 77.30 31.65
C HIS A 11 -26.48 78.41 32.68
N GLY A 12 -27.57 78.30 33.43
CA GLY A 12 -28.04 79.30 34.38
C GLY A 12 -28.99 80.37 33.80
N GLN A 13 -29.27 80.37 32.48
CA GLN A 13 -30.12 81.38 31.85
C GLN A 13 -31.61 81.15 32.17
N ILE A 14 -32.34 82.24 32.42
CA ILE A 14 -33.75 82.24 32.85
C ILE A 14 -34.69 83.02 31.92
N GLU A 15 -34.19 83.66 30.87
CA GLU A 15 -34.98 84.48 29.95
C GLU A 15 -34.56 84.25 28.49
N VAL A 16 -35.53 84.35 27.56
CA VAL A 16 -35.31 84.14 26.13
C VAL A 16 -36.11 85.11 25.26
N THR A 17 -35.49 85.62 24.20
CA THR A 17 -36.10 86.54 23.23
C THR A 17 -36.19 85.87 21.85
N PHE A 18 -37.32 86.07 21.15
CA PHE A 18 -37.58 85.48 19.83
C PHE A 18 -38.44 86.39 18.95
N MET A 19 -38.28 86.31 17.63
CA MET A 19 -39.06 87.08 16.65
C MET A 19 -40.25 86.28 16.12
N TYR A 20 -41.45 86.87 16.08
CA TYR A 20 -42.64 86.26 15.45
C TYR A 20 -43.44 87.29 14.63
N GLU A 21 -43.68 86.96 13.35
CA GLU A 21 -44.34 87.83 12.36
C GLU A 21 -43.74 89.26 12.25
N GLY A 22 -42.42 89.38 12.46
CA GLY A 22 -41.71 90.66 12.39
C GLY A 22 -41.80 91.51 13.65
N VAL A 23 -42.28 90.94 14.76
CA VAL A 23 -42.34 91.57 16.09
C VAL A 23 -41.51 90.73 17.07
N GLU A 24 -40.70 91.39 17.89
CA GLU A 24 -39.88 90.76 18.94
C GLU A 24 -40.72 90.46 20.19
N TYR A 25 -40.56 89.26 20.74
CA TYR A 25 -41.20 88.80 21.97
C TYR A 25 -40.14 88.28 22.94
N THR A 26 -40.36 88.51 24.23
CA THR A 26 -39.51 87.98 25.31
C THR A 26 -40.35 87.09 26.23
N ALA A 27 -39.80 85.95 26.65
CA ALA A 27 -40.39 85.00 27.60
C ALA A 27 -39.41 84.63 28.73
N GLU A 28 -39.90 84.54 29.96
CA GLU A 28 -39.15 84.00 31.11
C GLU A 28 -39.33 82.47 31.21
N LEU A 29 -38.25 81.76 31.55
CA LEU A 29 -38.21 80.32 31.84
C LEU A 29 -38.56 80.08 33.32
N SER A 30 -39.25 78.98 33.62
CA SER A 30 -39.65 78.66 35.01
C SER A 30 -38.49 78.22 35.91
N GLU A 31 -37.41 77.72 35.32
CA GLU A 31 -36.18 77.31 36.02
C GLU A 31 -34.97 77.68 35.17
N ALA A 32 -33.84 77.93 35.83
CA ALA A 32 -32.58 78.19 35.15
C ALA A 32 -32.19 76.99 34.30
N TYR A 33 -31.81 77.24 33.06
CA TYR A 33 -31.39 76.17 32.16
C TYR A 33 -30.14 75.47 32.71
N ILE A 34 -30.24 74.18 33.03
CA ILE A 34 -29.07 73.38 33.36
C ILE A 34 -28.56 72.78 32.05
N ASP A 35 -27.43 73.28 31.61
CA ASP A 35 -26.59 72.57 30.65
C ASP A 35 -26.10 71.26 31.28
N PRO A 36 -26.56 70.10 30.79
CA PRO A 36 -26.20 68.79 31.34
C PRO A 36 -24.70 68.52 31.30
N GLU A 37 -23.96 69.16 30.39
CA GLU A 37 -22.52 68.98 30.23
C GLU A 37 -21.75 69.62 31.40
N VAL A 38 -22.27 70.74 31.92
CA VAL A 38 -21.66 71.46 33.06
C VAL A 38 -21.92 70.74 34.40
N ASP A 39 -23.14 70.27 34.64
CA ASP A 39 -23.49 69.52 35.88
C ASP A 39 -22.73 68.19 35.99
N ALA A 40 -22.51 67.51 34.86
CA ALA A 40 -21.69 66.31 34.80
C ALA A 40 -20.22 66.60 35.17
N ALA A 41 -19.67 67.72 34.70
CA ALA A 41 -18.30 68.13 35.01
C ALA A 41 -18.11 68.48 36.50
N GLU A 42 -19.08 69.14 37.14
CA GLU A 42 -19.00 69.49 38.56
C GLU A 42 -19.05 68.26 39.48
N LYS A 43 -19.92 67.28 39.18
CA LYS A 43 -20.00 66.03 39.96
C LYS A 43 -18.73 65.19 39.86
N LEU A 44 -18.12 65.14 38.68
CA LEU A 44 -16.86 64.45 38.48
C LEU A 44 -15.73 65.07 39.31
N ALA A 45 -15.64 66.40 39.33
CA ALA A 45 -14.62 67.11 40.11
C ALA A 45 -14.75 66.84 41.63
N ALA A 46 -15.98 66.79 42.15
CA ALA A 46 -16.22 66.49 43.56
C ALA A 46 -15.84 65.04 43.94
N ALA A 47 -16.11 64.08 43.06
CA ALA A 47 -15.75 62.68 43.29
C ALA A 47 -14.22 62.48 43.27
N ILE A 48 -13.51 63.14 42.34
CA ILE A 48 -12.03 63.09 42.27
C ILE A 48 -11.44 63.58 43.59
N ALA A 49 -11.88 64.73 44.10
CA ALA A 49 -11.36 65.29 45.34
C ALA A 49 -11.56 64.36 46.55
N ALA A 50 -12.71 63.68 46.66
CA ALA A 50 -12.98 62.74 47.75
C ALA A 50 -12.11 61.49 47.68
N ALA A 51 -11.84 60.96 46.48
CA ALA A 51 -10.94 59.84 46.28
C ALA A 51 -9.49 60.20 46.64
N GLU A 52 -9.01 61.37 46.18
CA GLU A 52 -7.65 61.86 46.48
C GLU A 52 -7.46 62.11 47.98
N GLU A 53 -8.45 62.66 48.68
CA GLU A 53 -8.40 62.86 50.14
C GLU A 53 -8.30 61.52 50.90
N ALA A 54 -9.06 60.51 50.48
CA ALA A 54 -9.01 59.19 51.09
C ALA A 54 -7.67 58.47 50.84
N ILE A 55 -7.09 58.62 49.65
CA ILE A 55 -5.76 58.10 49.31
C ILE A 55 -4.69 58.73 50.19
N VAL A 56 -4.72 60.06 50.36
CA VAL A 56 -3.75 60.80 51.19
C VAL A 56 -3.81 60.39 52.67
N ALA A 57 -4.96 59.89 53.14
CA ALA A 57 -5.14 59.43 54.52
C ALA A 57 -4.59 58.01 54.79
N LEU A 58 -4.20 57.24 53.76
CA LEU A 58 -3.65 55.90 53.93
C LEU A 58 -2.22 55.93 54.52
N PRO A 59 -1.82 54.90 55.29
CA PRO A 59 -0.44 54.76 55.75
C PRO A 59 0.52 54.54 54.56
N THR A 60 1.81 54.77 54.77
CA THR A 60 2.81 54.45 53.75
C THR A 60 2.96 52.93 53.60
N VAL A 61 3.51 52.51 52.46
CA VAL A 61 3.72 51.08 52.17
C VAL A 61 4.65 50.43 53.21
N GLU A 62 5.58 51.18 53.79
CA GLU A 62 6.49 50.69 54.83
C GLU A 62 5.85 50.55 56.21
N GLU A 63 4.83 51.36 56.51
CA GLU A 63 4.21 51.44 57.85
C GLU A 63 2.88 50.67 57.93
N VAL A 64 2.36 50.20 56.79
CA VAL A 64 1.08 49.48 56.73
C VAL A 64 1.12 48.21 57.56
N ALA A 65 0.09 48.01 58.37
CA ALA A 65 -0.16 46.80 59.11
C ALA A 65 -1.36 46.05 58.53
N ILE A 66 -1.47 44.75 58.86
CA ILE A 66 -2.63 43.92 58.46
C ILE A 66 -3.96 44.57 58.88
N THR A 67 -3.96 45.33 59.98
CA THR A 67 -5.13 46.05 60.48
C THR A 67 -5.64 47.17 59.58
N ASP A 68 -4.81 47.69 58.67
CA ASP A 68 -5.15 48.82 57.79
C ASP A 68 -5.91 48.39 56.52
N LYS A 69 -6.09 47.08 56.31
CA LYS A 69 -6.73 46.46 55.14
C LYS A 69 -8.09 47.05 54.78
N ALA A 70 -8.90 47.38 55.79
CA ALA A 70 -10.22 47.98 55.58
C ALA A 70 -10.11 49.40 55.00
N ALA A 71 -9.19 50.22 55.51
CA ALA A 71 -9.02 51.59 55.06
C ALA A 71 -8.54 51.66 53.60
N VAL A 72 -7.64 50.76 53.20
CA VAL A 72 -7.16 50.65 51.81
C VAL A 72 -8.30 50.27 50.86
N ALA A 73 -9.16 49.34 51.25
CA ALA A 73 -10.32 48.93 50.46
C ALA A 73 -11.35 50.07 50.30
N ASP A 74 -11.57 50.87 51.34
CA ASP A 74 -12.48 52.01 51.29
C ASP A 74 -11.99 53.10 50.32
N ALA A 75 -10.70 53.42 50.34
CA ALA A 75 -10.11 54.38 49.38
C ALA A 75 -10.24 53.90 47.92
N LYS A 76 -10.06 52.60 47.68
CA LYS A 76 -10.23 51.98 46.36
C LYS A 76 -11.65 52.13 45.83
N ALA A 77 -12.64 51.92 46.69
CA ALA A 77 -14.04 52.06 46.32
C ALA A 77 -14.39 53.49 45.86
N LEU A 78 -13.75 54.51 46.44
CA LEU A 78 -13.92 55.90 46.03
C LEU A 78 -13.30 56.18 44.66
N VAL A 79 -12.12 55.63 44.37
CA VAL A 79 -11.50 55.73 43.03
C VAL A 79 -12.39 55.10 41.96
N GLU A 80 -12.95 53.92 42.22
CA GLU A 80 -13.87 53.26 41.28
C GLU A 80 -15.14 54.09 41.03
N ALA A 81 -15.65 54.77 42.07
CA ALA A 81 -16.79 55.68 41.91
C ALA A 81 -16.47 56.87 40.99
N VAL A 82 -15.22 57.37 41.00
CA VAL A 82 -14.77 58.39 40.04
C VAL A 82 -14.77 57.84 38.62
N LYS A 83 -14.19 56.65 38.40
CA LYS A 83 -14.11 56.04 37.06
C LYS A 83 -15.49 55.70 36.50
N ALA A 84 -16.47 55.44 37.35
CA ALA A 84 -17.86 55.23 36.93
C ALA A 84 -18.53 56.50 36.38
N LEU A 85 -18.14 57.68 36.87
CA LEU A 85 -18.64 58.97 36.36
C LEU A 85 -17.95 59.37 35.06
N ASN A 86 -16.64 59.15 34.97
CA ASN A 86 -15.87 59.28 33.73
C ASN A 86 -14.68 58.32 33.78
N ALA A 87 -14.68 57.33 32.89
CA ALA A 87 -13.63 56.31 32.83
C ALA A 87 -12.25 56.90 32.51
N GLU A 88 -12.18 58.07 31.87
CA GLU A 88 -10.94 58.77 31.53
C GLU A 88 -10.48 59.74 32.63
N ALA A 89 -11.21 59.86 33.74
CA ALA A 89 -10.79 60.70 34.85
C ALA A 89 -9.54 60.17 35.54
N VAL A 90 -8.60 61.06 35.80
CA VAL A 90 -7.35 60.76 36.51
C VAL A 90 -7.55 61.13 37.98
N VAL A 91 -7.26 60.19 38.89
CA VAL A 91 -7.22 60.39 40.34
C VAL A 91 -5.76 60.30 40.75
N GLU A 92 -5.22 61.37 41.34
CA GLU A 92 -3.81 61.39 41.74
C GLU A 92 -3.55 60.41 42.90
N GLY A 93 -2.52 59.55 42.78
CA GLY A 93 -2.10 58.62 43.83
C GLY A 93 -2.85 57.29 43.91
N GLU A 94 -3.75 56.98 42.96
CA GLU A 94 -4.52 55.73 42.96
C GLU A 94 -3.64 54.46 42.95
N GLU A 95 -2.40 54.56 42.45
CA GLU A 95 -1.43 53.47 42.43
C GLU A 95 -0.96 52.99 43.81
N VAL A 96 -1.04 53.84 44.84
CA VAL A 96 -0.57 53.53 46.20
C VAL A 96 -1.44 52.45 46.86
N ILE A 97 -2.74 52.44 46.54
CA ILE A 97 -3.70 51.46 47.06
C ILE A 97 -3.26 50.03 46.72
N ALA A 98 -2.86 49.79 45.47
CA ALA A 98 -2.43 48.47 45.02
C ALA A 98 -1.14 48.00 45.71
N GLN A 99 -0.22 48.92 46.02
CA GLN A 99 1.01 48.63 46.75
C GLN A 99 0.72 48.23 48.20
N LEU A 100 -0.20 48.92 48.87
CA LEU A 100 -0.62 48.61 50.24
C LEU A 100 -1.37 47.28 50.34
N GLU A 101 -2.30 47.00 49.41
CA GLU A 101 -2.99 45.70 49.34
C GLU A 101 -1.99 44.55 49.21
N THR A 102 -0.93 44.74 48.42
CA THR A 102 0.14 43.75 48.23
C THR A 102 0.93 43.54 49.52
N ARG A 103 1.38 44.61 50.17
CA ARG A 103 2.20 44.50 51.40
C ARG A 103 1.42 43.87 52.57
N ILE A 104 0.13 44.15 52.70
CA ILE A 104 -0.72 43.51 53.72
C ILE A 104 -0.82 42.00 53.49
N ALA A 105 -0.97 41.58 52.23
CA ALA A 105 -1.01 40.15 51.91
C ALA A 105 0.31 39.44 52.23
N GLU A 106 1.45 40.11 52.04
CA GLU A 106 2.77 39.60 52.45
C GLU A 106 2.86 39.41 53.97
N LEU A 107 2.40 40.39 54.76
CA LEU A 107 2.40 40.30 56.22
C LEU A 107 1.50 39.18 56.76
N GLU A 108 0.30 39.00 56.17
CA GLU A 108 -0.60 37.89 56.52
C GLU A 108 0.07 36.52 56.24
N ALA A 109 0.86 36.42 55.17
CA ALA A 109 1.62 35.23 54.84
C ALA A 109 2.79 34.98 55.81
N GLU A 110 3.51 36.03 56.22
CA GLU A 110 4.61 35.96 57.20
C GLU A 110 4.13 35.40 58.56
N GLN A 111 3.01 35.91 59.11
CA GLN A 111 2.46 35.46 60.40
C GLN A 111 2.05 33.99 60.37
N SER A 112 1.35 33.57 59.30
CA SER A 112 0.90 32.19 59.12
C SER A 112 2.07 31.21 59.08
N ALA A 113 3.19 31.60 58.45
CA ALA A 113 4.40 30.79 58.39
C ALA A 113 5.05 30.57 59.78
N GLU A 114 5.04 31.58 60.66
CA GLU A 114 5.63 31.50 62.00
C GLU A 114 4.85 30.54 62.92
N GLU A 115 3.51 30.60 62.91
CA GLU A 115 2.65 29.70 63.70
C GLU A 115 2.79 28.23 63.27
N ALA A 116 2.91 28.01 61.95
CA ALA A 116 3.15 26.68 61.39
C ALA A 116 4.49 26.11 61.89
N LEU A 117 5.55 26.92 61.93
CA LEU A 117 6.88 26.49 62.37
C LEU A 117 6.91 26.06 63.85
N ALA A 118 6.23 26.79 64.72
CA ALA A 118 6.15 26.44 66.14
C ALA A 118 5.47 25.07 66.34
N THR A 119 4.34 24.85 65.66
CA THR A 119 3.59 23.60 65.73
C THR A 119 4.41 22.40 65.23
N ALA A 120 5.14 22.59 64.12
CA ALA A 120 6.02 21.55 63.58
C ALA A 120 7.18 21.21 64.54
N THR A 121 7.72 22.20 65.25
CA THR A 121 8.81 22.00 66.21
C THR A 121 8.37 21.14 67.40
N GLU A 122 7.21 21.42 67.99
CA GLU A 122 6.69 20.65 69.12
C GLU A 122 6.44 19.18 68.75
N ALA A 123 5.91 18.93 67.55
CA ALA A 123 5.68 17.57 67.08
C ALA A 123 6.98 16.76 66.93
N VAL A 124 8.06 17.40 66.46
CA VAL A 124 9.39 16.76 66.36
C VAL A 124 9.93 16.38 67.74
N GLU A 125 9.74 17.21 68.76
CA GLU A 125 10.17 16.90 70.14
C GLU A 125 9.39 15.71 70.73
N VAL A 126 8.11 15.57 70.39
CA VAL A 126 7.31 14.40 70.79
C VAL A 126 7.84 13.13 70.13
N ALA A 127 8.13 13.19 68.82
CA ALA A 127 8.70 12.07 68.08
C ALA A 127 10.04 11.61 68.67
N GLU A 128 10.93 12.54 69.00
CA GLU A 128 12.23 12.25 69.62
C GLU A 128 12.12 11.59 71.00
N ALA A 129 11.11 11.94 71.79
CA ALA A 129 10.95 11.42 73.15
C ALA A 129 10.26 10.05 73.19
N SER A 130 9.32 9.80 72.30
CA SER A 130 8.54 8.55 72.29
C SER A 130 9.21 7.44 71.49
N GLU A 131 10.01 7.80 70.46
CA GLU A 131 10.55 6.87 69.47
C GLU A 131 9.45 5.95 68.88
N LEU A 132 8.26 6.50 68.64
CA LEU A 132 7.14 5.81 68.00
C LEU A 132 6.97 6.31 66.56
N GLN A 133 6.80 5.37 65.63
CA GLN A 133 6.58 5.69 64.21
C GLN A 133 5.41 6.65 63.99
N ALA A 134 4.32 6.45 64.73
CA ALA A 134 3.12 7.29 64.61
C ALA A 134 3.39 8.77 64.96
N ASP A 135 4.27 9.03 65.93
CA ASP A 135 4.63 10.39 66.32
C ASP A 135 5.61 11.00 65.29
N VAL A 136 6.50 10.19 64.71
CA VAL A 136 7.39 10.60 63.61
C VAL A 136 6.57 11.00 62.37
N ASP A 137 5.60 10.19 61.96
CA ASP A 137 4.73 10.45 60.83
C ASP A 137 3.93 11.75 61.03
N ALA A 138 3.39 11.96 62.24
CA ALA A 138 2.66 13.18 62.59
C ALA A 138 3.55 14.42 62.53
N ALA A 139 4.78 14.33 63.03
CA ALA A 139 5.76 15.41 62.96
C ALA A 139 6.16 15.73 61.51
N LEU A 140 6.38 14.70 60.68
CA LEU A 140 6.77 14.85 59.28
C LEU A 140 5.71 15.57 58.44
N VAL A 141 4.42 15.29 58.68
CA VAL A 141 3.31 16.00 58.02
C VAL A 141 3.38 17.50 58.29
N LEU A 142 3.59 17.89 59.54
CA LEU A 142 3.65 19.29 59.94
C LEU A 142 4.90 19.98 59.41
N VAL A 143 6.07 19.32 59.47
CA VAL A 143 7.33 19.84 58.92
C VAL A 143 7.24 20.01 57.40
N ASN A 144 6.63 19.07 56.68
CA ASN A 144 6.48 19.16 55.22
C ASN A 144 5.56 20.30 54.78
N ALA A 145 4.61 20.72 55.62
CA ALA A 145 3.71 21.83 55.36
C ALA A 145 4.37 23.22 55.52
N LEU A 146 5.59 23.29 56.09
CA LEU A 146 6.32 24.53 56.22
C LEU A 146 6.84 25.05 54.87
N PRO A 147 6.94 26.38 54.69
CA PRO A 147 7.69 26.98 53.59
C PRO A 147 9.13 26.47 53.55
N GLU A 148 9.71 26.37 52.35
CA GLU A 148 11.10 25.96 52.16
C GLU A 148 12.07 26.92 52.86
N GLY A 149 13.01 26.38 53.63
CA GLY A 149 14.00 27.15 54.37
C GLY A 149 14.72 26.35 55.45
N GLU A 150 15.74 26.95 56.06
CA GLU A 150 16.66 26.29 57.01
C GLU A 150 15.94 25.64 58.20
N ALA A 151 14.83 26.22 58.67
CA ALA A 151 14.07 25.70 59.79
C ALA A 151 13.37 24.37 59.45
N LYS A 152 12.80 24.25 58.25
CA LYS A 152 12.21 23.01 57.75
C LYS A 152 13.28 21.93 57.61
N ASP A 153 14.42 22.27 57.02
CA ASP A 153 15.55 21.35 56.83
C ASP A 153 16.07 20.81 58.18
N ALA A 154 16.20 21.67 59.19
CA ALA A 154 16.67 21.28 60.51
C ALA A 154 15.72 20.34 61.24
N LEU A 155 14.40 20.59 61.17
CA LEU A 155 13.39 19.71 61.79
C LEU A 155 13.28 18.37 61.04
N ALA A 156 13.35 18.40 59.71
CA ALA A 156 13.37 17.18 58.89
C ALA A 156 14.59 16.31 59.21
N ALA A 157 15.78 16.91 59.41
CA ALA A 157 16.99 16.18 59.78
C ALA A 157 16.87 15.50 61.15
N ARG A 158 16.25 16.17 62.13
CA ARG A 158 16.00 15.60 63.47
C ARG A 158 15.04 14.40 63.40
N ILE A 159 13.94 14.54 62.67
CA ILE A 159 13.01 13.43 62.38
C ILE A 159 13.74 12.25 61.75
N ALA A 160 14.61 12.50 60.77
CA ALA A 160 15.35 11.44 60.09
C ALA A 160 16.24 10.61 61.04
N VAL A 161 16.86 11.23 62.04
CA VAL A 161 17.66 10.52 63.05
C VAL A 161 16.78 9.62 63.93
N VAL A 162 15.62 10.11 64.37
CA VAL A 162 14.67 9.29 65.17
C VAL A 162 14.16 8.12 64.34
N GLN A 163 13.85 8.36 63.07
CA GLN A 163 13.42 7.32 62.14
C GLN A 163 14.47 6.21 62.01
N GLU A 164 15.75 6.57 61.86
CA GLU A 164 16.84 5.60 61.77
C GLU A 164 16.94 4.70 63.02
N VAL A 165 16.79 5.27 64.22
CA VAL A 165 16.80 4.50 65.48
C VAL A 165 15.62 3.53 65.56
N ILE A 166 14.42 3.95 65.14
CA ILE A 166 13.23 3.09 65.11
C ILE A 166 13.44 1.95 64.11
N ASP A 167 13.93 2.27 62.92
CA ASP A 167 14.16 1.30 61.85
C ASP A 167 15.18 0.23 62.27
N GLU A 168 16.29 0.61 62.91
CA GLU A 168 17.28 -0.33 63.44
C GLU A 168 16.69 -1.28 64.49
N ARG A 169 15.87 -0.76 65.42
CA ARG A 169 15.22 -1.58 66.45
C ARG A 169 14.23 -2.57 65.87
N VAL A 170 13.37 -2.11 64.95
CA VAL A 170 12.38 -2.97 64.28
C VAL A 170 13.10 -4.05 63.48
N ALA A 171 14.13 -3.70 62.72
CA ALA A 171 14.91 -4.67 61.96
C ALA A 171 15.55 -5.75 62.86
N ALA A 172 16.06 -5.37 64.03
CA ALA A 172 16.63 -6.32 64.99
C ALA A 172 15.57 -7.28 65.58
N GLU A 173 14.38 -6.78 65.91
CA GLU A 173 13.26 -7.60 66.42
C GLU A 173 12.75 -8.58 65.35
N GLU A 174 12.57 -8.11 64.11
CA GLU A 174 12.15 -8.93 62.98
C GLU A 174 13.18 -10.01 62.64
N ALA A 175 14.47 -9.66 62.65
CA ALA A 175 15.54 -10.63 62.41
C ALA A 175 15.53 -11.76 63.45
N LEU A 176 15.31 -11.43 64.73
CA LEU A 176 15.22 -12.41 65.80
C LEU A 176 13.99 -13.32 65.66
N ALA A 177 12.83 -12.75 65.31
CA ALA A 177 11.61 -13.51 65.06
C ALA A 177 11.82 -14.49 63.90
N THR A 178 12.38 -14.01 62.79
CA THR A 178 12.67 -14.82 61.59
C THR A 178 13.64 -15.96 61.89
N ALA A 179 14.72 -15.68 62.62
CA ALA A 179 15.66 -16.71 63.04
C ALA A 179 15.00 -17.76 63.96
N THR A 180 14.09 -17.34 64.85
CA THR A 180 13.37 -18.24 65.74
C THR A 180 12.44 -19.18 64.97
N GLU A 181 11.68 -18.65 64.01
CA GLU A 181 10.80 -19.43 63.16
C GLU A 181 11.59 -20.42 62.28
N ALA A 182 12.71 -19.99 61.69
CA ALA A 182 13.56 -20.87 60.90
C ALA A 182 14.09 -22.07 61.72
N VAL A 183 14.44 -21.85 63.00
CA VAL A 183 14.84 -22.94 63.90
C VAL A 183 13.68 -23.90 64.17
N VAL A 184 12.45 -23.40 64.36
CA VAL A 184 11.26 -24.25 64.50
C VAL A 184 11.05 -25.09 63.23
N VAL A 185 11.17 -24.49 62.05
CA VAL A 185 11.05 -25.21 60.77
C VAL A 185 12.11 -26.31 60.68
N ALA A 186 13.37 -26.02 61.01
CA ALA A 186 14.43 -27.01 61.02
C ALA A 186 14.17 -28.17 62.01
N GLU A 187 13.62 -27.87 63.19
CA GLU A 187 13.23 -28.88 64.18
C GLU A 187 12.10 -29.79 63.72
N GLU A 188 11.11 -29.24 62.99
CA GLU A 188 9.95 -29.99 62.51
C GLU A 188 10.24 -30.78 61.24
N SER A 189 11.04 -30.20 60.34
CA SER A 189 11.34 -30.79 59.04
C SER A 189 12.46 -31.81 59.12
N LEU A 190 13.49 -31.57 59.94
CA LEU A 190 14.73 -32.35 59.99
C LEU A 190 15.44 -32.43 58.62
N LEU A 191 15.36 -31.37 57.83
CA LEU A 191 16.09 -31.23 56.56
C LEU A 191 17.37 -30.42 56.75
N GLU A 192 18.46 -30.81 56.07
CA GLU A 192 19.73 -30.07 56.15
C GLU A 192 19.62 -28.65 55.60
N ALA A 193 18.75 -28.42 54.61
CA ALA A 193 18.54 -27.10 54.02
C ALA A 193 17.90 -26.14 55.03
N ASP A 194 16.84 -26.57 55.72
CA ASP A 194 16.18 -25.75 56.74
C ASP A 194 17.09 -25.51 57.94
N LEU A 195 17.88 -26.51 58.32
CA LEU A 195 18.91 -26.37 59.35
C LEU A 195 19.99 -25.36 58.98
N ALA A 196 20.47 -25.38 57.74
CA ALA A 196 21.47 -24.43 57.25
C ALA A 196 20.90 -23.00 57.18
N ALA A 197 19.66 -22.84 56.71
CA ALA A 197 18.96 -21.55 56.69
C ALA A 197 18.79 -20.99 58.10
N ALA A 198 18.35 -21.82 59.05
CA ALA A 198 18.26 -21.44 60.45
C ALA A 198 19.64 -21.05 61.03
N GLN A 199 20.69 -21.82 60.71
CA GLN A 199 22.06 -21.54 61.15
C GLN A 199 22.58 -20.20 60.62
N GLU A 200 22.31 -19.86 59.37
CA GLU A 200 22.71 -18.59 58.77
C GLU A 200 22.04 -17.41 59.49
N LEU A 201 20.71 -17.47 59.65
CA LEU A 201 19.93 -16.42 60.33
C LEU A 201 20.38 -16.23 61.78
N VAL A 202 20.56 -17.32 62.52
CA VAL A 202 21.05 -17.26 63.91
C VAL A 202 22.49 -16.75 63.98
N THR A 203 23.31 -16.97 62.95
CA THR A 203 24.69 -16.43 62.92
C THR A 203 24.71 -14.92 62.68
N ALA A 204 23.77 -14.41 61.87
CA ALA A 204 23.63 -13.00 61.53
C ALA A 204 23.09 -12.14 62.68
N LEU A 205 22.40 -12.74 63.65
CA LEU A 205 21.95 -12.02 64.85
C LEU A 205 23.12 -11.46 65.66
N ASP A 206 22.91 -10.28 66.24
CA ASP A 206 23.83 -9.71 67.21
C ASP A 206 23.97 -10.60 68.46
N ALA A 207 25.11 -10.44 69.14
CA ALA A 207 25.43 -11.22 70.32
C ALA A 207 24.40 -10.96 71.44
N SER A 208 23.60 -11.99 71.72
CA SER A 208 22.52 -11.96 72.72
C SER A 208 22.28 -13.35 73.31
N ASP A 209 21.55 -13.40 74.43
CA ASP A 209 21.14 -14.67 75.05
C ASP A 209 20.19 -15.46 74.14
N ALA A 210 19.31 -14.78 73.40
CA ALA A 210 18.37 -15.39 72.48
C ALA A 210 19.09 -16.13 71.34
N ARG A 211 20.10 -15.49 70.72
CA ARG A 211 20.96 -16.13 69.72
C ARG A 211 21.62 -17.41 70.25
N THR A 212 22.14 -17.35 71.48
CA THR A 212 22.81 -18.50 72.12
C THR A 212 21.86 -19.69 72.30
N LEU A 213 20.61 -19.43 72.68
CA LEU A 213 19.59 -20.47 72.83
C LEU A 213 19.20 -21.10 71.49
N LEU A 214 19.00 -20.28 70.46
CA LEU A 214 18.69 -20.75 69.10
C LEU A 214 19.82 -21.62 68.53
N GLN A 215 21.08 -21.24 68.77
CA GLN A 215 22.24 -22.04 68.34
C GLN A 215 22.28 -23.42 69.02
N ALA A 216 21.89 -23.53 70.28
CA ALA A 216 21.84 -24.81 70.99
C ALA A 216 20.75 -25.74 70.40
N ARG A 217 19.60 -25.18 70.01
CA ARG A 217 18.52 -25.90 69.34
C ARG A 217 18.96 -26.44 67.97
N ILE A 218 19.62 -25.61 67.15
CA ILE A 218 20.23 -26.02 65.87
C ILE A 218 21.19 -27.19 66.05
N ASN A 219 22.07 -27.15 67.05
CA ASN A 219 23.00 -28.25 67.33
C ASN A 219 22.28 -29.57 67.65
N SER A 220 21.13 -29.51 68.33
CA SER A 220 20.30 -30.69 68.61
C SER A 220 19.66 -31.25 67.34
N VAL A 221 19.12 -30.40 66.47
CA VAL A 221 18.56 -30.81 65.18
C VAL A 221 19.63 -31.47 64.31
N GLN A 222 20.83 -30.89 64.25
CA GLN A 222 21.97 -31.47 63.52
C GLN A 222 22.27 -32.91 63.97
N LEU A 223 22.20 -33.18 65.28
CA LEU A 223 22.40 -34.52 65.82
C LEU A 223 21.28 -35.50 65.44
N GLN A 224 20.02 -35.03 65.40
CA GLN A 224 18.88 -35.84 64.97
C GLN A 224 19.01 -36.23 63.50
N ILE A 225 19.33 -35.29 62.61
CA ILE A 225 19.57 -35.55 61.18
C ILE A 225 20.70 -36.58 61.00
N ASN A 226 21.83 -36.38 61.68
CA ASN A 226 22.97 -37.31 61.62
C ASN A 226 22.58 -38.73 62.09
N GLY A 227 21.71 -38.82 63.11
CA GLY A 227 21.18 -40.09 63.61
C GLY A 227 20.31 -40.84 62.60
N ILE A 228 19.46 -40.13 61.86
CA ILE A 228 18.61 -40.70 60.81
C ILE A 228 19.46 -41.26 59.68
N ILE A 229 20.43 -40.47 59.20
CA ILE A 229 21.37 -40.90 58.14
C ILE A 229 22.16 -42.14 58.57
N ALA A 230 22.65 -42.15 59.82
CA ALA A 230 23.36 -43.29 60.37
C ALA A 230 22.48 -44.56 60.45
N ALA A 231 21.19 -44.42 60.77
CA ALA A 231 20.25 -45.53 60.81
C ALA A 231 20.04 -46.16 59.43
N VAL A 232 19.93 -45.34 58.37
CA VAL A 232 19.84 -45.82 56.98
C VAL A 232 21.13 -46.54 56.58
N ASN A 233 22.29 -45.93 56.81
CA ASN A 233 23.60 -46.52 56.48
C ASN A 233 23.91 -47.82 57.23
N ALA A 234 23.34 -48.01 58.42
CA ALA A 234 23.53 -49.21 59.25
C ALA A 234 22.50 -50.31 58.97
N ALA A 235 21.49 -50.04 58.15
CA ALA A 235 20.51 -51.03 57.76
C ALA A 235 21.17 -52.13 56.92
N ASN A 236 21.06 -53.38 57.37
CA ASN A 236 21.65 -54.55 56.70
C ASN A 236 20.64 -55.65 56.42
N THR A 237 19.36 -55.31 56.56
CA THR A 237 18.21 -56.14 56.19
C THR A 237 17.12 -55.21 55.70
N GLU A 238 16.29 -55.64 54.76
CA GLU A 238 15.14 -54.88 54.24
C GLU A 238 14.23 -54.34 55.36
N VAL A 239 13.99 -55.14 56.41
CA VAL A 239 13.19 -54.71 57.57
C VAL A 239 13.83 -53.53 58.33
N LYS A 240 15.15 -53.54 58.50
CA LYS A 240 15.86 -52.45 59.16
C LYS A 240 15.89 -51.21 58.28
N LEU A 241 16.05 -51.40 56.97
CA LEU A 241 16.02 -50.32 56.00
C LEU A 241 14.65 -49.66 55.98
N TYR A 242 13.57 -50.44 55.91
CA TYR A 242 12.21 -49.92 55.94
C TYR A 242 11.95 -49.11 57.20
N ASN A 243 12.35 -49.61 58.38
CA ASN A 243 12.18 -48.85 59.63
C ASN A 243 13.02 -47.57 59.65
N ALA A 244 14.20 -47.56 59.02
CA ALA A 244 15.05 -46.37 58.92
C ALA A 244 14.55 -45.34 57.89
N LEU A 245 13.83 -45.79 56.86
CA LEU A 245 13.21 -44.93 55.85
C LEU A 245 11.78 -44.50 56.25
N ASN A 246 11.05 -45.28 57.06
CA ASN A 246 9.68 -44.99 57.49
C ASN A 246 9.63 -44.04 58.70
N VAL A 247 10.44 -42.99 58.66
CA VAL A 247 10.51 -41.91 59.65
C VAL A 247 10.72 -40.58 58.91
N LYS A 248 10.29 -39.46 59.50
CA LYS A 248 10.65 -38.14 58.98
C LYS A 248 12.18 -37.99 58.93
N PRO A 249 12.72 -37.27 57.93
CA PRO A 249 12.05 -36.49 56.87
C PRO A 249 11.62 -37.29 55.62
N PHE A 250 11.89 -38.59 55.54
CA PHE A 250 11.63 -39.33 54.31
C PHE A 250 10.14 -39.44 54.01
N VAL A 251 9.80 -39.30 52.73
CA VAL A 251 8.43 -39.37 52.22
C VAL A 251 8.37 -40.33 51.04
N ASN A 252 7.16 -40.74 50.66
CA ASN A 252 6.90 -41.65 49.54
C ASN A 252 7.57 -43.02 49.65
N VAL A 253 7.96 -43.46 50.84
CA VAL A 253 8.54 -44.79 51.02
C VAL A 253 7.47 -45.84 50.76
N ASN A 254 7.61 -46.57 49.65
CA ASN A 254 6.74 -47.67 49.28
C ASN A 254 7.37 -48.99 49.73
N ILE A 255 6.67 -49.70 50.60
CA ILE A 255 7.15 -50.98 51.14
C ILE A 255 7.35 -52.03 50.04
N ASP A 256 6.58 -51.98 48.96
CA ASP A 256 6.70 -52.94 47.85
C ASP A 256 8.02 -52.78 47.08
N ASN A 257 8.62 -51.59 47.16
CA ASN A 257 9.90 -51.27 46.53
C ASN A 257 11.10 -51.47 47.48
N ILE A 258 10.90 -52.04 48.67
CA ILE A 258 11.96 -52.10 49.69
C ILE A 258 13.22 -52.86 49.21
N THR A 259 13.05 -53.95 48.45
CA THR A 259 14.17 -54.69 47.85
C THR A 259 14.94 -53.84 46.82
N ALA A 260 14.23 -53.00 46.06
CA ALA A 260 14.83 -52.09 45.10
C ALA A 260 15.53 -50.91 45.80
N TYR A 261 14.97 -50.38 46.90
CA TYR A 261 15.66 -49.40 47.74
C TYR A 261 16.94 -50.00 48.33
N ASP A 262 16.89 -51.23 48.87
CA ASP A 262 18.06 -51.94 49.43
C ASP A 262 19.16 -52.13 48.38
N THR A 263 18.75 -52.41 47.14
CA THR A 263 19.68 -52.53 46.00
C THR A 263 20.27 -51.18 45.58
N ALA A 264 19.52 -50.09 45.66
CA ALA A 264 19.95 -48.77 45.21
C ALA A 264 20.78 -48.00 46.24
N ILE A 265 20.53 -48.23 47.53
CA ILE A 265 21.23 -47.62 48.66
C ILE A 265 22.54 -48.41 48.92
N THR A 266 23.58 -48.09 48.14
CA THR A 266 24.80 -48.93 48.02
C THR A 266 26.06 -48.42 48.74
N GLY A 267 26.00 -47.28 49.43
CA GLY A 267 27.15 -46.70 50.15
C GLY A 267 26.74 -45.86 51.37
N PRO A 268 27.71 -45.36 52.16
CA PRO A 268 27.39 -44.46 53.25
C PRO A 268 26.97 -43.10 52.68
N TYR A 269 25.70 -42.76 52.82
CA TYR A 269 25.18 -41.44 52.47
C TYR A 269 25.46 -40.46 53.59
N THR A 270 25.69 -39.20 53.22
CA THR A 270 25.99 -38.12 54.17
C THR A 270 24.85 -37.13 54.29
N THR A 271 23.77 -37.27 53.50
CA THR A 271 22.61 -36.37 53.53
C THR A 271 21.30 -37.13 53.34
N ILE A 272 20.22 -36.62 53.95
CA ILE A 272 18.84 -37.03 53.73
C ILE A 272 18.45 -36.84 52.28
N ALA A 273 18.77 -35.69 51.68
CA ALA A 273 18.38 -35.38 50.30
C ALA A 273 18.87 -36.44 49.30
N ALA A 274 20.09 -36.96 49.50
CA ALA A 274 20.62 -38.02 48.64
C ALA A 274 19.84 -39.34 48.78
N ILE A 275 19.42 -39.69 50.00
CA ILE A 275 18.63 -40.89 50.27
C ILE A 275 17.19 -40.73 49.74
N GLN A 276 16.57 -39.56 49.95
CA GLN A 276 15.22 -39.26 49.43
C GLN A 276 15.20 -39.32 47.89
N ALA A 277 16.21 -38.77 47.22
CA ALA A 277 16.32 -38.84 45.76
C ALA A 277 16.37 -40.28 45.24
N ILE A 278 16.97 -41.21 45.98
CA ILE A 278 16.97 -42.64 45.63
C ILE A 278 15.59 -43.24 45.80
N ILE A 279 14.89 -42.95 46.89
CA ILE A 279 13.51 -43.40 47.12
C ILE A 279 12.62 -42.95 45.95
N ASP A 280 12.68 -41.66 45.60
CA ASP A 280 11.89 -41.10 44.52
C ASP A 280 12.26 -41.71 43.15
N THR A 281 13.55 -41.90 42.87
CA THR A 281 14.03 -42.53 41.63
C THR A 281 13.55 -43.97 41.49
N VAL A 282 13.67 -44.77 42.55
CA VAL A 282 13.25 -46.17 42.54
C VAL A 282 11.73 -46.27 42.38
N ASN A 283 10.96 -45.41 43.05
CA ASN A 283 9.52 -45.34 42.87
C ASN A 283 9.11 -44.96 41.46
N ALA A 284 9.71 -43.92 40.89
CA ALA A 284 9.46 -43.50 39.53
C ALA A 284 9.77 -44.64 38.54
N THR A 285 10.92 -45.32 38.71
CA THR A 285 11.32 -46.45 37.85
C THR A 285 10.31 -47.62 37.91
N ALA A 286 9.77 -47.93 39.10
CA ALA A 286 8.79 -49.00 39.26
C ALA A 286 7.43 -48.65 38.59
N VAL A 287 7.00 -47.39 38.72
CA VAL A 287 5.80 -46.87 38.03
C VAL A 287 6.01 -46.90 36.52
N ASP A 288 7.15 -46.43 36.04
CA ASP A 288 7.50 -46.40 34.61
C ASP A 288 7.47 -47.79 33.98
N GLY A 289 8.02 -48.80 34.64
CA GLY A 289 7.99 -50.19 34.16
C GLY A 289 6.56 -50.74 34.04
N THR A 290 5.68 -50.40 34.99
CA THR A 290 4.26 -50.83 34.97
C THR A 290 3.50 -50.16 33.85
N VAL A 291 3.63 -48.84 33.72
CA VAL A 291 2.98 -48.06 32.65
C VAL A 291 3.49 -48.52 31.28
N SER A 292 4.79 -48.79 31.14
CA SER A 292 5.37 -49.28 29.88
C SER A 292 4.71 -50.59 29.42
N ALA A 293 4.49 -51.55 30.31
CA ALA A 293 3.85 -52.82 29.98
C ALA A 293 2.38 -52.64 29.56
N LEU A 294 1.65 -51.73 30.21
CA LEU A 294 0.26 -51.41 29.84
C LEU A 294 0.20 -50.76 28.45
N VAL A 295 1.12 -49.84 28.13
CA VAL A 295 1.19 -49.18 26.82
C VAL A 295 1.46 -50.20 25.72
N THR A 296 2.44 -51.09 25.91
CA THR A 296 2.73 -52.15 24.93
C THR A 296 1.55 -53.11 24.72
N ALA A 297 0.83 -53.47 25.78
CA ALA A 297 -0.34 -54.34 25.67
C ALA A 297 -1.51 -53.67 24.94
N ALA A 298 -1.76 -52.38 25.23
CA ALA A 298 -2.80 -51.61 24.57
C ALA A 298 -2.48 -51.37 23.08
N ASP A 299 -1.24 -51.03 22.75
CA ASP A 299 -0.80 -50.85 21.37
C ASP A 299 -0.92 -52.14 20.55
N ALA A 300 -0.50 -53.28 21.12
CA ALA A 300 -0.65 -54.58 20.46
C ALA A 300 -2.12 -54.96 20.23
N ALA A 301 -3.01 -54.67 21.19
CA ALA A 301 -4.43 -54.95 21.05
C ALA A 301 -5.10 -54.06 19.99
N VAL A 302 -4.73 -52.77 19.91
CA VAL A 302 -5.19 -51.87 18.84
C VAL A 302 -4.65 -52.32 17.49
N GLY A 303 -3.37 -52.68 17.39
CA GLY A 303 -2.78 -53.19 16.16
C GLY A 303 -3.44 -54.48 15.66
N ALA A 304 -3.89 -55.36 16.56
CA ALA A 304 -4.68 -56.54 16.19
C ALA A 304 -6.06 -56.17 15.62
N ALA A 305 -6.73 -55.17 16.19
CA ALA A 305 -8.02 -54.68 15.67
C ALA A 305 -7.85 -53.94 14.33
N GLU A 306 -6.75 -53.22 14.11
CA GLU A 306 -6.44 -52.57 12.82
C GLU A 306 -6.14 -53.59 11.71
N ALA A 307 -5.48 -54.70 12.04
CA ALA A 307 -5.11 -55.74 11.08
C ALA A 307 -6.28 -56.65 10.64
N ASP A 308 -7.32 -56.75 11.47
CA ASP A 308 -8.51 -57.60 11.23
C ASP A 308 -9.79 -56.88 11.71
N PRO A 309 -10.20 -55.74 11.08
CA PRO A 309 -11.31 -54.95 11.57
C PRO A 309 -12.66 -55.68 11.53
N ASP A 310 -12.86 -56.62 10.60
CA ASP A 310 -14.08 -57.43 10.47
C ASP A 310 -14.03 -58.73 11.29
N GLY A 311 -12.86 -59.07 11.86
CA GLY A 311 -12.65 -60.23 12.72
C GLY A 311 -12.81 -61.57 12.01
N LEU A 312 -12.62 -61.60 10.68
CA LEU A 312 -12.75 -62.81 9.86
C LEU A 312 -11.46 -63.62 9.81
N VAL A 313 -10.30 -63.01 10.08
CA VAL A 313 -8.98 -63.68 10.01
C VAL A 313 -8.62 -64.39 11.32
N ALA A 314 -8.93 -63.80 12.47
CA ALA A 314 -8.63 -64.35 13.80
C ALA A 314 -9.69 -65.34 14.34
N GLY A 315 -10.83 -65.44 13.66
CA GLY A 315 -11.99 -66.24 14.06
C GLY A 315 -12.98 -65.46 14.94
N ALA A 316 -14.26 -65.48 14.56
CA ALA A 316 -15.43 -64.90 15.22
C ALA A 316 -15.20 -63.63 16.10
N GLY A 317 -15.10 -62.47 15.43
CA GLY A 317 -15.75 -61.24 15.90
C GLY A 317 -14.85 -60.00 16.03
N SER A 318 -15.01 -59.06 15.09
CA SER A 318 -14.55 -57.66 15.16
C SER A 318 -14.88 -57.01 16.51
N ALA A 319 -16.11 -57.21 16.97
CA ALA A 319 -16.60 -56.73 18.26
C ALA A 319 -15.75 -57.23 19.44
N THR A 320 -15.13 -58.41 19.34
CA THR A 320 -14.27 -58.97 20.38
C THR A 320 -12.88 -58.34 20.40
N LEU A 321 -12.28 -58.09 19.23
CA LEU A 321 -10.97 -57.42 19.13
C LEU A 321 -11.06 -55.94 19.54
N ILE A 322 -12.10 -55.25 19.08
CA ILE A 322 -12.35 -53.85 19.46
C ILE A 322 -12.63 -53.73 20.97
N ALA A 323 -13.42 -54.64 21.55
CA ALA A 323 -13.66 -54.65 22.99
C ALA A 323 -12.35 -54.91 23.77
N THR A 324 -11.52 -55.84 23.32
CA THR A 324 -10.22 -56.16 23.94
C THR A 324 -9.27 -54.96 23.88
N ALA A 325 -9.18 -54.29 22.73
CA ALA A 325 -8.40 -53.06 22.58
C ALA A 325 -8.92 -51.94 23.49
N GLN A 326 -10.24 -51.76 23.56
CA GLN A 326 -10.86 -50.75 24.43
C GLN A 326 -10.59 -51.02 25.92
N GLU A 327 -10.65 -52.28 26.37
CA GLU A 327 -10.32 -52.67 27.74
C GLU A 327 -8.85 -52.37 28.06
N ALA A 328 -7.93 -52.68 27.14
CA ALA A 328 -6.51 -52.40 27.31
C ALA A 328 -6.19 -50.88 27.32
N ILE A 329 -6.90 -50.07 26.53
CA ILE A 329 -6.79 -48.60 26.58
C ILE A 329 -7.35 -48.03 27.89
N ASN A 330 -8.46 -48.57 28.39
CA ASN A 330 -9.15 -48.03 29.56
C ASN A 330 -8.27 -48.04 30.82
N VAL A 331 -7.38 -49.03 30.95
CA VAL A 331 -6.46 -49.16 32.09
C VAL A 331 -5.22 -48.25 32.00
N LEU A 332 -4.99 -47.57 30.87
CA LEU A 332 -3.91 -46.59 30.77
C LEU A 332 -4.23 -45.31 31.57
N PRO A 333 -3.22 -44.64 32.15
CA PRO A 333 -3.38 -43.29 32.69
C PRO A 333 -3.71 -42.30 31.55
N THR A 334 -4.32 -41.16 31.90
CA THR A 334 -4.65 -40.11 30.90
C THR A 334 -3.41 -39.60 30.19
N GLU A 335 -2.31 -39.44 30.93
CA GLU A 335 -0.97 -39.15 30.42
C GLU A 335 0.02 -40.15 31.01
N VAL A 336 0.97 -40.61 30.19
CA VAL A 336 2.06 -41.46 30.64
C VAL A 336 3.27 -40.59 31.03
N PRO A 337 4.13 -41.05 31.97
CA PRO A 337 5.35 -40.33 32.31
C PRO A 337 6.24 -40.08 31.08
N GLU A 338 6.89 -38.92 31.01
CA GLU A 338 7.76 -38.53 29.89
C GLU A 338 8.92 -39.53 29.68
N THR A 339 9.45 -40.08 30.77
CA THR A 339 10.45 -41.15 30.77
C THR A 339 9.96 -42.41 30.04
N VAL A 340 8.71 -42.82 30.26
CA VAL A 340 8.07 -43.95 29.56
C VAL A 340 7.83 -43.60 28.10
N ALA A 341 7.29 -42.41 27.83
CA ALA A 341 7.02 -41.93 26.48
C ALA A 341 8.30 -41.96 25.61
N ILE A 342 9.41 -41.43 26.14
CA ILE A 342 10.73 -41.45 25.48
C ILE A 342 11.21 -42.89 25.29
N ALA A 343 11.16 -43.74 26.33
CA ALA A 343 11.66 -45.12 26.26
C ALA A 343 10.94 -45.97 25.20
N LEU A 344 9.63 -45.76 25.03
CA LEU A 344 8.80 -46.45 24.05
C LEU A 344 8.70 -45.71 22.71
N SER A 345 9.28 -44.51 22.60
CA SER A 345 9.15 -43.63 21.42
C SER A 345 7.69 -43.33 21.06
N VAL A 346 6.85 -43.09 22.08
CA VAL A 346 5.44 -42.72 21.97
C VAL A 346 5.20 -41.33 22.55
N SER A 347 4.01 -40.76 22.34
CA SER A 347 3.61 -39.50 22.97
C SER A 347 3.23 -39.71 24.45
N VAL A 348 3.30 -38.64 25.26
CA VAL A 348 2.74 -38.66 26.62
C VAL A 348 1.22 -38.85 26.63
N THR A 349 0.55 -38.55 25.51
CA THR A 349 -0.90 -38.70 25.29
C THR A 349 -1.26 -40.03 24.62
N VAL A 350 -0.42 -41.06 24.72
CA VAL A 350 -0.60 -42.35 24.02
C VAL A 350 -1.98 -42.98 24.20
N LYS A 351 -2.66 -42.77 25.35
CA LYS A 351 -4.04 -43.22 25.55
C LYS A 351 -5.02 -42.59 24.54
N ALA A 352 -4.91 -41.28 24.32
CA ALA A 352 -5.73 -40.56 23.36
C ALA A 352 -5.39 -40.97 21.92
N ASP A 353 -4.11 -41.15 21.60
CA ASP A 353 -3.66 -41.58 20.27
C ASP A 353 -4.20 -42.98 19.92
N LEU A 354 -4.09 -43.94 20.85
CA LEU A 354 -4.63 -45.28 20.71
C LEU A 354 -6.16 -45.29 20.62
N GLN A 355 -6.84 -44.41 21.35
CA GLN A 355 -8.30 -44.25 21.23
C GLN A 355 -8.66 -43.74 19.83
N GLY A 356 -7.95 -42.75 19.29
CA GLY A 356 -8.18 -42.23 17.94
C GLY A 356 -8.01 -43.30 16.87
N ARG A 357 -6.95 -44.12 16.97
CA ARG A 357 -6.73 -45.29 16.11
C ARG A 357 -7.89 -46.28 16.18
N LEU A 358 -8.36 -46.62 17.39
CA LEU A 358 -9.47 -47.56 17.57
C LEU A 358 -10.82 -47.00 17.05
N GLU A 359 -11.08 -45.70 17.19
CA GLU A 359 -12.27 -45.07 16.58
C GLU A 359 -12.24 -45.09 15.06
N ALA A 360 -11.06 -44.98 14.44
CA ALA A 360 -10.91 -45.14 12.99
C ALA A 360 -11.28 -46.58 12.56
N VAL A 361 -10.83 -47.60 13.30
CA VAL A 361 -11.22 -49.00 13.07
C VAL A 361 -12.73 -49.16 13.18
N LYS A 362 -13.36 -48.67 14.26
CA LYS A 362 -14.83 -48.73 14.47
C LYS A 362 -15.63 -48.09 13.34
N THR A 363 -15.06 -47.09 12.67
CA THR A 363 -15.70 -46.39 11.55
C THR A 363 -15.66 -47.22 10.26
N VAL A 364 -14.60 -48.01 10.06
CA VAL A 364 -14.43 -48.88 8.90
C VAL A 364 -15.31 -50.13 8.97
N VAL A 365 -15.49 -50.72 10.17
CA VAL A 365 -16.22 -51.99 10.33
C VAL A 365 -17.60 -52.03 9.66
N PRO A 366 -18.50 -51.03 9.82
CA PRO A 366 -19.81 -51.05 9.17
C PRO A 366 -19.75 -51.05 7.63
N VAL A 367 -18.67 -50.52 7.03
CA VAL A 367 -18.45 -50.55 5.59
C VAL A 367 -18.11 -51.97 5.14
N LEU A 368 -17.18 -52.64 5.84
CA LEU A 368 -16.77 -54.03 5.55
C LEU A 368 -17.89 -55.04 5.79
N GLU A 369 -18.75 -54.80 6.78
CA GLU A 369 -19.87 -55.69 7.14
C GLU A 369 -21.12 -55.46 6.28
N ALA A 370 -21.13 -54.45 5.40
CA ALA A 370 -22.28 -54.16 4.55
C ALA A 370 -22.52 -55.30 3.54
N ILE A 371 -23.73 -55.87 3.55
CA ILE A 371 -24.12 -56.97 2.62
C ILE A 371 -25.06 -56.50 1.51
N ASN A 372 -25.35 -55.20 1.45
CA ASN A 372 -26.16 -54.56 0.42
C ASN A 372 -25.90 -53.05 0.40
N GLN A 373 -26.30 -52.41 -0.71
CA GLN A 373 -26.14 -50.98 -0.95
C GLN A 373 -26.82 -50.08 0.09
N VAL A 374 -27.91 -50.52 0.74
CA VAL A 374 -28.59 -49.72 1.77
C VAL A 374 -27.72 -49.63 3.03
N GLN A 375 -27.13 -50.76 3.45
CA GLN A 375 -26.21 -50.79 4.58
C GLN A 375 -24.89 -50.09 4.23
N LEU A 376 -24.38 -50.27 3.02
CA LEU A 376 -23.17 -49.60 2.56
C LEU A 376 -23.36 -48.08 2.55
N LEU A 377 -24.46 -47.58 2.00
CA LEU A 377 -24.76 -46.15 2.00
C LEU A 377 -24.86 -45.60 3.43
N ALA A 378 -25.55 -46.30 4.33
CA ALA A 378 -25.65 -45.90 5.72
C ALA A 378 -24.28 -45.87 6.42
N ALA A 379 -23.36 -46.79 6.09
CA ALA A 379 -21.99 -46.80 6.60
C ALA A 379 -21.15 -45.66 6.02
N LEU A 380 -21.24 -45.42 4.71
CA LEU A 380 -20.53 -44.36 4.00
C LEU A 380 -21.04 -42.95 4.34
N GLN A 381 -22.26 -42.81 4.88
CA GLN A 381 -22.78 -41.54 5.40
C GLN A 381 -22.11 -41.08 6.71
N ASN A 382 -21.20 -41.88 7.28
CA ASN A 382 -20.36 -41.43 8.39
C ASN A 382 -19.51 -40.23 7.96
N SER A 383 -19.35 -39.23 8.84
CA SER A 383 -18.60 -38.00 8.57
C SER A 383 -17.11 -38.20 8.25
N ALA A 384 -16.56 -39.40 8.52
CA ALA A 384 -15.20 -39.75 8.12
C ALA A 384 -15.04 -39.93 6.60
N PHE A 385 -16.14 -40.23 5.89
CA PHE A 385 -16.17 -40.30 4.44
C PHE A 385 -16.80 -39.03 3.89
N VAL A 386 -16.17 -38.47 2.87
CA VAL A 386 -16.54 -37.21 2.25
C VAL A 386 -16.86 -37.43 0.79
N ARG A 387 -17.69 -36.55 0.21
CA ARG A 387 -18.08 -36.59 -1.22
C ARG A 387 -18.78 -37.89 -1.64
N VAL A 388 -19.43 -38.58 -0.71
CA VAL A 388 -20.26 -39.74 -1.05
C VAL A 388 -21.48 -39.26 -1.83
N ASN A 389 -21.63 -39.74 -3.06
CA ASN A 389 -22.77 -39.48 -3.91
C ASN A 389 -23.72 -40.68 -3.86
N GLU A 390 -24.94 -40.47 -3.35
CA GLU A 390 -25.94 -41.54 -3.21
C GLU A 390 -26.32 -42.17 -4.56
N ASP A 391 -26.24 -41.41 -5.65
CA ASP A 391 -26.52 -41.91 -7.00
C ASP A 391 -25.44 -42.87 -7.50
N LEU A 392 -24.25 -42.88 -6.89
CA LEU A 392 -23.10 -43.72 -7.26
C LEU A 392 -22.90 -44.93 -6.32
N ILE A 393 -23.90 -45.25 -5.49
CA ILE A 393 -23.75 -46.33 -4.49
C ILE A 393 -23.48 -47.71 -5.12
N GLY A 394 -23.98 -47.97 -6.33
CA GLY A 394 -23.72 -49.22 -7.04
C GLY A 394 -22.27 -49.34 -7.52
N GLU A 395 -21.69 -48.22 -7.92
CA GLU A 395 -20.29 -48.11 -8.33
C GLU A 395 -19.36 -48.21 -7.11
N TYR A 396 -19.71 -47.58 -5.98
CA TYR A 396 -18.97 -47.76 -4.73
C TYR A 396 -18.99 -49.21 -4.24
N ASP A 397 -20.14 -49.88 -4.29
CA ASP A 397 -20.30 -51.31 -3.94
C ASP A 397 -19.45 -52.23 -4.83
N THR A 398 -19.19 -51.81 -6.07
CA THR A 398 -18.31 -52.54 -6.98
C THR A 398 -16.82 -52.27 -6.69
N ALA A 399 -16.49 -51.04 -6.29
CA ALA A 399 -15.11 -50.61 -6.04
C ALA A 399 -14.57 -51.11 -4.69
N LEU A 400 -15.41 -51.15 -3.66
CA LEU A 400 -15.07 -51.60 -2.31
C LEU A 400 -15.21 -53.14 -2.24
N ASP A 401 -14.12 -53.85 -2.50
CA ASP A 401 -14.13 -55.32 -2.54
C ASP A 401 -13.97 -55.98 -1.16
N GLY A 402 -13.83 -55.17 -0.11
CA GLY A 402 -13.65 -55.58 1.28
C GLY A 402 -12.18 -55.67 1.70
N SER A 403 -11.23 -55.35 0.81
CA SER A 403 -9.81 -55.25 1.15
C SER A 403 -9.43 -53.90 1.77
N GLU A 404 -10.31 -52.90 1.68
CA GLU A 404 -10.08 -51.53 2.13
C GLU A 404 -10.27 -51.38 3.65
N ILE A 405 -9.30 -51.87 4.42
CA ILE A 405 -9.37 -51.89 5.89
C ILE A 405 -9.06 -50.53 6.58
N THR A 406 -8.96 -49.43 5.83
CA THR A 406 -8.69 -48.10 6.39
C THR A 406 -9.61 -47.04 5.78
N ILE A 407 -9.90 -45.98 6.54
CA ILE A 407 -10.69 -44.83 6.07
C ILE A 407 -10.09 -44.24 4.79
N THR A 408 -8.76 -44.10 4.74
CA THR A 408 -8.05 -43.54 3.57
C THR A 408 -8.20 -44.41 2.33
N ALA A 409 -8.12 -45.73 2.46
CA ALA A 409 -8.30 -46.65 1.33
C ALA A 409 -9.72 -46.53 0.78
N ILE A 410 -10.73 -46.65 1.65
CA ILE A 410 -12.14 -46.50 1.27
C ILE A 410 -12.40 -45.14 0.61
N GLN A 411 -11.90 -44.05 1.20
CA GLN A 411 -12.08 -42.71 0.64
C GLN A 411 -11.41 -42.55 -0.73
N THR A 412 -10.27 -43.20 -0.94
CA THR A 412 -9.57 -43.19 -2.24
C THR A 412 -10.46 -43.80 -3.32
N ASP A 413 -11.12 -44.91 -3.03
CA ASP A 413 -12.00 -45.56 -4.01
C ASP A 413 -13.29 -44.77 -4.27
N ILE A 414 -13.84 -44.13 -3.23
CA ILE A 414 -14.97 -43.18 -3.39
C ILE A 414 -14.56 -42.02 -4.32
N ASP A 415 -13.40 -41.42 -4.09
CA ASP A 415 -12.89 -40.31 -4.90
C ASP A 415 -12.60 -40.75 -6.35
N ASN A 416 -12.06 -41.96 -6.55
CA ASN A 416 -11.83 -42.54 -7.86
C ASN A 416 -13.14 -42.75 -8.64
N VAL A 417 -14.15 -43.35 -8.00
CA VAL A 417 -15.48 -43.54 -8.60
C VAL A 417 -16.11 -42.20 -8.98
N ASN A 418 -16.03 -41.20 -8.09
CA ASN A 418 -16.52 -39.85 -8.37
C ASN A 418 -15.82 -39.21 -9.57
N GLN A 419 -14.49 -39.33 -9.66
CA GLN A 419 -13.71 -38.79 -10.77
C GLN A 419 -14.09 -39.46 -12.10
N ILE A 420 -14.27 -40.78 -12.11
CA ILE A 420 -14.71 -41.52 -13.29
C ILE A 420 -16.09 -41.02 -13.74
N ALA A 421 -17.05 -40.93 -12.81
CA ALA A 421 -18.40 -40.46 -13.12
C ALA A 421 -18.40 -39.03 -13.68
N ALA A 422 -17.64 -38.11 -13.06
CA ALA A 422 -17.50 -36.74 -13.53
C ALA A 422 -16.87 -36.68 -14.94
N THR A 423 -15.82 -37.46 -15.19
CA THR A 423 -15.14 -37.52 -16.49
C THR A 423 -16.07 -38.03 -17.58
N THR A 424 -16.84 -39.09 -17.30
CA THR A 424 -17.83 -39.64 -18.23
C THR A 424 -18.91 -38.60 -18.54
N ALA A 425 -19.46 -37.92 -17.52
CA ALA A 425 -20.49 -36.91 -17.73
C ALA A 425 -20.01 -35.71 -18.56
N VAL A 426 -18.76 -35.26 -18.37
CA VAL A 426 -18.16 -34.23 -19.24
C VAL A 426 -18.04 -34.71 -20.69
N GLY A 427 -17.62 -35.97 -20.89
CA GLY A 427 -17.59 -36.57 -22.24
C GLY A 427 -18.96 -36.66 -22.90
N ASP A 428 -20.00 -36.98 -22.12
CA ASP A 428 -21.39 -36.99 -22.62
C ASP A 428 -21.86 -35.57 -23.01
N ALA A 429 -21.51 -34.56 -22.22
CA ALA A 429 -21.80 -33.15 -22.52
C ALA A 429 -21.07 -32.65 -23.79
N GLU A 430 -19.81 -33.04 -23.98
CA GLU A 430 -19.04 -32.77 -25.21
C GLU A 430 -19.69 -33.42 -26.44
N ALA A 431 -20.19 -34.64 -26.30
CA ALA A 431 -20.81 -35.37 -27.40
C ALA A 431 -22.21 -34.84 -27.75
N SER A 432 -23.01 -34.45 -26.75
CA SER A 432 -24.40 -34.04 -26.93
C SER A 432 -24.56 -32.56 -27.26
N LEU A 433 -23.67 -31.71 -26.72
CA LEU A 433 -23.80 -30.25 -26.72
C LEU A 433 -25.17 -29.78 -26.19
N LEU A 434 -25.65 -30.41 -25.11
CA LEU A 434 -26.88 -30.04 -24.41
C LEU A 434 -26.58 -29.37 -23.06
N ALA A 435 -27.24 -28.24 -22.80
CA ALA A 435 -27.08 -27.52 -21.53
C ALA A 435 -27.49 -28.36 -20.30
N ALA A 436 -28.42 -29.31 -20.47
CA ALA A 436 -28.82 -30.23 -19.40
C ALA A 436 -27.69 -31.19 -19.00
N ASP A 437 -26.93 -31.69 -19.98
CA ASP A 437 -25.82 -32.62 -19.74
C ASP A 437 -24.61 -31.89 -19.15
N VAL A 438 -24.37 -30.65 -19.58
CA VAL A 438 -23.40 -29.75 -18.92
C VAL A 438 -23.77 -29.54 -17.44
N ALA A 439 -25.04 -29.25 -17.15
CA ALA A 439 -25.47 -29.05 -15.77
C ALA A 439 -25.28 -30.31 -14.91
N ALA A 440 -25.59 -31.50 -15.46
CA ALA A 440 -25.36 -32.77 -14.78
C ALA A 440 -23.86 -33.03 -14.54
N ALA A 441 -23.01 -32.82 -15.55
CA ALA A 441 -21.56 -32.95 -15.44
C ALA A 441 -20.98 -31.97 -14.42
N GLN A 442 -21.45 -30.73 -14.40
CA GLN A 442 -21.00 -29.69 -13.49
C GLN A 442 -21.23 -30.06 -12.02
N VAL A 443 -22.36 -30.68 -11.69
CA VAL A 443 -22.65 -31.16 -10.33
C VAL A 443 -21.60 -32.18 -9.89
N LEU A 444 -21.29 -33.15 -10.76
CA LEU A 444 -20.31 -34.20 -10.46
C LEU A 444 -18.89 -33.65 -10.37
N VAL A 445 -18.47 -32.78 -11.30
CA VAL A 445 -17.15 -32.12 -11.29
C VAL A 445 -16.98 -31.25 -10.05
N ASN A 446 -18.00 -30.50 -9.64
CA ASN A 446 -17.94 -29.66 -8.44
C ASN A 446 -17.78 -30.47 -7.15
N ASN A 447 -18.31 -31.69 -7.12
CA ASN A 447 -18.15 -32.62 -6.00
C ASN A 447 -16.78 -33.29 -5.94
N LEU A 448 -15.89 -33.12 -6.94
CA LEU A 448 -14.52 -33.65 -6.87
C LEU A 448 -13.66 -32.92 -5.83
N PRO A 449 -12.67 -33.63 -5.23
CA PRO A 449 -11.75 -33.04 -4.27
C PRO A 449 -10.97 -31.86 -4.87
N ASP A 450 -10.68 -30.86 -4.04
CA ASP A 450 -9.81 -29.74 -4.37
C ASP A 450 -8.37 -30.08 -3.92
N LEU A 451 -7.63 -30.78 -4.78
CA LEU A 451 -6.26 -31.23 -4.50
C LEU A 451 -5.25 -30.14 -4.82
N ASN A 452 -4.04 -30.20 -4.26
CA ASN A 452 -2.96 -29.30 -4.67
C ASN A 452 -1.80 -30.11 -5.29
N PRO A 453 -1.57 -30.00 -6.62
CA PRO A 453 -2.30 -29.19 -7.60
C PRO A 453 -3.65 -29.80 -8.04
N ASN A 454 -4.66 -28.98 -8.34
CA ASN A 454 -6.04 -29.43 -8.62
C ASN A 454 -6.28 -29.77 -10.10
N THR A 455 -5.34 -30.49 -10.70
CA THR A 455 -5.29 -30.62 -12.16
C THR A 455 -6.51 -31.32 -12.75
N ALA A 456 -7.05 -32.34 -12.08
CA ALA A 456 -8.19 -33.12 -12.60
C ALA A 456 -9.49 -32.31 -12.64
N LYS A 457 -9.83 -31.59 -11.56
CA LYS A 457 -11.06 -30.79 -11.50
C LYS A 457 -10.97 -29.58 -12.43
N GLU A 458 -9.85 -28.87 -12.39
CA GLU A 458 -9.60 -27.71 -13.27
C GLU A 458 -9.70 -28.12 -14.74
N THR A 459 -9.05 -29.21 -15.15
CA THR A 459 -9.12 -29.70 -16.53
C THR A 459 -10.56 -30.03 -16.97
N LEU A 460 -11.38 -30.60 -16.09
CA LEU A 460 -12.77 -30.92 -16.41
C LEU A 460 -13.66 -29.67 -16.48
N LEU A 461 -13.38 -28.65 -15.65
CA LEU A 461 -14.06 -27.35 -15.72
C LEU A 461 -13.71 -26.60 -17.01
N ASP A 462 -12.43 -26.53 -17.37
CA ASP A 462 -11.98 -25.90 -18.61
C ASP A 462 -12.64 -26.54 -19.83
N ARG A 463 -12.77 -27.87 -19.84
CA ARG A 463 -13.51 -28.60 -20.89
C ARG A 463 -14.98 -28.20 -20.93
N LEU A 464 -15.65 -28.10 -19.78
CA LEU A 464 -17.05 -27.64 -19.72
C LEU A 464 -17.22 -26.19 -20.18
N ASP A 465 -16.25 -25.32 -19.92
CA ASP A 465 -16.26 -23.94 -20.42
C ASP A 465 -16.19 -23.89 -21.94
N VAL A 466 -15.35 -24.74 -22.56
CA VAL A 466 -15.31 -24.92 -24.02
C VAL A 466 -16.67 -25.43 -24.52
N VAL A 467 -17.25 -26.47 -23.89
CA VAL A 467 -18.57 -27.01 -24.27
C VAL A 467 -19.65 -25.91 -24.22
N ASN A 468 -19.67 -25.11 -23.15
CA ASN A 468 -20.60 -23.99 -23.00
C ASN A 468 -20.43 -22.93 -24.10
N ALA A 469 -19.19 -22.60 -24.45
CA ALA A 469 -18.90 -21.67 -25.53
C ALA A 469 -19.38 -22.21 -26.89
N VAL A 470 -19.15 -23.49 -27.18
CA VAL A 470 -19.64 -24.16 -28.39
C VAL A 470 -21.17 -24.22 -28.42
N ILE A 471 -21.84 -24.48 -27.29
CA ILE A 471 -23.31 -24.43 -27.18
C ILE A 471 -23.82 -23.01 -27.47
N THR A 472 -23.19 -22.00 -26.88
CA THR A 472 -23.54 -20.59 -27.09
C THR A 472 -23.45 -20.23 -28.57
N LEU A 473 -22.37 -20.66 -29.24
CA LEU A 473 -22.19 -20.50 -30.67
C LEU A 473 -23.29 -21.25 -31.45
N LYS A 474 -23.58 -22.51 -31.11
CA LYS A 474 -24.63 -23.34 -31.73
C LYS A 474 -26.01 -22.70 -31.67
N MET A 475 -26.30 -21.96 -30.59
CA MET A 475 -27.57 -21.28 -30.36
C MET A 475 -27.63 -19.87 -30.98
N ALA A 476 -26.52 -19.34 -31.49
CA ALA A 476 -26.48 -18.03 -32.11
C ALA A 476 -27.30 -17.99 -33.41
N THR A 477 -28.21 -17.02 -33.52
CA THR A 477 -29.11 -16.89 -34.68
C THR A 477 -28.85 -15.61 -35.49
N THR A 478 -28.10 -14.68 -34.93
CA THR A 478 -27.77 -13.38 -35.54
C THR A 478 -26.26 -13.24 -35.72
N GLU A 479 -25.83 -12.37 -36.63
CA GLU A 479 -24.42 -12.05 -36.88
C GLU A 479 -23.70 -11.60 -35.60
N ALA A 480 -24.34 -10.70 -34.83
CA ALA A 480 -23.80 -10.20 -33.58
C ALA A 480 -23.63 -11.30 -32.53
N GLN A 481 -24.55 -12.26 -32.46
CA GLN A 481 -24.45 -13.40 -31.54
C GLN A 481 -23.33 -14.36 -31.96
N VAL A 482 -23.16 -14.62 -33.27
CA VAL A 482 -22.05 -15.45 -33.75
C VAL A 482 -20.71 -14.80 -33.45
N LEU A 483 -20.56 -13.51 -33.75
CA LEU A 483 -19.33 -12.77 -33.43
C LEU A 483 -19.02 -12.80 -31.93
N ALA A 484 -20.03 -12.54 -31.08
CA ALA A 484 -19.85 -12.57 -29.63
C ALA A 484 -19.45 -13.97 -29.12
N ALA A 485 -20.03 -15.02 -29.68
CA ALA A 485 -19.71 -16.39 -29.31
C ALA A 485 -18.30 -16.81 -29.76
N LEU A 486 -17.87 -16.44 -30.98
CA LEU A 486 -16.51 -16.70 -31.49
C LEU A 486 -15.44 -16.01 -30.64
N LYS A 487 -15.75 -14.84 -30.05
CA LYS A 487 -14.84 -14.12 -29.14
C LYS A 487 -14.72 -14.71 -27.74
N SER A 488 -15.40 -15.83 -27.45
CA SER A 488 -15.25 -16.50 -26.16
C SER A 488 -13.80 -16.93 -25.94
N GLU A 489 -13.21 -16.52 -24.82
CA GLU A 489 -11.84 -16.89 -24.44
C GLU A 489 -11.67 -18.42 -24.35
N ALA A 490 -12.72 -19.13 -23.91
CA ALA A 490 -12.71 -20.58 -23.83
C ALA A 490 -12.49 -21.26 -25.19
N LEU A 491 -12.82 -20.61 -26.32
CA LEU A 491 -12.56 -21.17 -27.65
C LEU A 491 -11.12 -20.93 -28.15
N GLY A 492 -10.38 -20.01 -27.54
CA GLY A 492 -8.98 -19.74 -27.90
C GLY A 492 -8.75 -19.28 -29.35
N LEU A 493 -9.76 -18.69 -30.00
CA LEU A 493 -9.70 -18.25 -31.40
C LEU A 493 -8.91 -16.94 -31.57
N THR A 494 -8.22 -16.79 -32.70
CA THR A 494 -7.44 -15.60 -33.07
C THR A 494 -7.89 -15.01 -34.40
N ASP A 495 -7.42 -13.80 -34.72
CA ASP A 495 -7.67 -13.12 -36.01
C ASP A 495 -9.15 -12.89 -36.33
N ILE A 496 -9.95 -12.65 -35.30
CA ILE A 496 -11.35 -12.26 -35.43
C ILE A 496 -11.44 -10.77 -35.77
N ILE A 497 -12.07 -10.46 -36.91
CA ILE A 497 -12.29 -9.11 -37.44
C ILE A 497 -13.76 -8.72 -37.22
N ASP A 498 -13.99 -7.71 -36.38
CA ASP A 498 -15.34 -7.31 -35.96
C ASP A 498 -16.24 -6.85 -37.10
N ALA A 499 -15.66 -6.23 -38.13
CA ALA A 499 -16.38 -5.64 -39.23
C ALA A 499 -17.01 -6.66 -40.20
N ILE A 500 -16.72 -7.96 -40.05
CA ILE A 500 -17.14 -9.02 -40.99
C ILE A 500 -18.02 -10.09 -40.33
N SER A 501 -18.84 -9.69 -39.35
CA SER A 501 -19.76 -10.60 -38.66
C SER A 501 -20.74 -11.32 -39.60
N ALA A 502 -21.07 -10.70 -40.74
CA ALA A 502 -21.93 -11.29 -41.76
C ALA A 502 -21.26 -12.48 -42.46
N GLU A 503 -19.97 -12.36 -42.78
CA GLU A 503 -19.18 -13.41 -43.40
C GLU A 503 -18.93 -14.58 -42.43
N TYR A 504 -18.61 -14.30 -41.15
CA TYR A 504 -18.55 -15.36 -40.13
C TYR A 504 -19.89 -16.07 -39.97
N LYS A 505 -21.01 -15.33 -40.01
CA LYS A 505 -22.34 -15.92 -39.95
C LYS A 505 -22.63 -16.81 -41.15
N ALA A 506 -22.22 -16.38 -42.36
CA ALA A 506 -22.39 -17.16 -43.57
C ALA A 506 -21.63 -18.50 -43.48
N GLU A 507 -20.36 -18.48 -43.08
CA GLU A 507 -19.56 -19.70 -42.89
C GLU A 507 -20.12 -20.58 -41.77
N PHE A 508 -20.51 -19.99 -40.65
CA PHE A 508 -21.12 -20.71 -39.52
C PHE A 508 -22.42 -21.41 -39.90
N ASP A 509 -23.29 -20.77 -40.70
CA ASP A 509 -24.56 -21.36 -41.16
C ASP A 509 -24.36 -22.62 -41.99
N THR A 510 -23.19 -22.78 -42.63
CA THR A 510 -22.86 -24.01 -43.37
C THR A 510 -22.60 -25.21 -42.46
N ILE A 511 -22.17 -24.97 -41.21
CA ILE A 511 -21.73 -26.02 -40.28
C ILE A 511 -22.64 -26.22 -39.07
N VAL A 512 -23.51 -25.27 -38.70
CA VAL A 512 -24.27 -25.29 -37.43
C VAL A 512 -25.06 -26.59 -37.20
N GLY A 513 -25.60 -27.18 -38.28
CA GLY A 513 -26.34 -28.45 -38.25
C GLY A 513 -25.48 -29.69 -37.95
N THR A 514 -24.18 -29.62 -38.20
CA THR A 514 -23.20 -30.70 -37.97
C THR A 514 -22.12 -30.33 -36.94
N LEU A 515 -22.24 -29.15 -36.31
CA LEU A 515 -21.28 -28.66 -35.32
C LEU A 515 -21.12 -29.65 -34.17
N ALA A 516 -19.87 -30.05 -33.92
CA ALA A 516 -19.42 -30.91 -32.84
C ALA A 516 -18.39 -30.19 -31.96
N TYR A 517 -18.17 -30.67 -30.73
CA TYR A 517 -17.23 -30.09 -29.76
C TYR A 517 -15.82 -29.85 -30.33
N ASN A 518 -15.29 -30.80 -31.10
CA ASN A 518 -13.93 -30.75 -31.66
C ASN A 518 -13.85 -30.16 -33.07
N THR A 519 -14.86 -29.39 -33.48
CA THR A 519 -14.83 -28.69 -34.77
C THR A 519 -13.71 -27.65 -34.75
N ASP A 520 -12.86 -27.61 -35.77
CA ASP A 520 -11.81 -26.61 -35.91
C ASP A 520 -12.39 -25.25 -36.34
N LEU A 521 -13.00 -24.55 -35.38
CA LEU A 521 -13.68 -23.27 -35.60
C LEU A 521 -12.73 -22.17 -36.14
N GLN A 522 -11.44 -22.25 -35.84
CA GLN A 522 -10.45 -21.33 -36.38
C GLN A 522 -10.40 -21.46 -37.90
N ASP A 523 -10.27 -22.67 -38.42
CA ASP A 523 -10.20 -22.87 -39.87
C ASP A 523 -11.55 -22.72 -40.56
N VAL A 524 -12.60 -23.36 -40.03
CA VAL A 524 -13.87 -23.50 -40.76
C VAL A 524 -14.79 -22.29 -40.65
N VAL A 525 -14.59 -21.40 -39.67
CA VAL A 525 -15.39 -20.17 -39.53
C VAL A 525 -14.52 -18.93 -39.65
N VAL A 526 -13.47 -18.82 -38.84
CA VAL A 526 -12.70 -17.56 -38.75
C VAL A 526 -11.83 -17.35 -39.99
N ASN A 527 -10.94 -18.29 -40.32
CA ASN A 527 -10.04 -18.19 -41.47
C ASN A 527 -10.83 -18.22 -42.80
N ALA A 528 -11.87 -19.06 -42.87
CA ALA A 528 -12.80 -19.10 -44.00
C ALA A 528 -13.51 -17.75 -44.18
N GLY A 529 -14.06 -17.17 -43.11
CA GLY A 529 -14.77 -15.88 -43.15
C GLY A 529 -13.86 -14.72 -43.52
N ASN A 530 -12.64 -14.67 -42.95
CA ASN A 530 -11.61 -13.67 -43.32
C ASN A 530 -11.29 -13.76 -44.82
N SER A 531 -11.08 -14.97 -45.32
CA SER A 531 -10.77 -15.22 -46.73
C SER A 531 -11.94 -14.82 -47.65
N LEU A 532 -13.18 -15.12 -47.24
CA LEU A 532 -14.39 -14.75 -47.97
C LEU A 532 -14.58 -13.23 -48.00
N ALA A 533 -14.36 -12.54 -46.88
CA ALA A 533 -14.49 -11.09 -46.79
C ALA A 533 -13.46 -10.38 -47.68
N LEU A 534 -12.20 -10.82 -47.67
CA LEU A 534 -11.15 -10.30 -48.55
C LEU A 534 -11.49 -10.52 -50.03
N ALA A 535 -11.93 -11.73 -50.40
CA ALA A 535 -12.31 -12.03 -51.77
C ALA A 535 -13.50 -11.17 -52.24
N THR A 536 -14.48 -10.94 -51.36
CA THR A 536 -15.66 -10.11 -51.64
C THR A 536 -15.27 -8.65 -51.83
N ALA A 537 -14.52 -8.05 -50.91
CA ALA A 537 -14.10 -6.65 -51.01
C ALA A 537 -13.29 -6.36 -52.29
N VAL A 538 -12.38 -7.27 -52.67
CA VAL A 538 -11.63 -7.15 -53.93
C VAL A 538 -12.56 -7.33 -55.14
N SER A 539 -13.51 -8.27 -55.09
CA SER A 539 -14.46 -8.50 -56.17
C SER A 539 -15.37 -7.29 -56.40
N ASP A 540 -15.82 -6.64 -55.33
CA ASP A 540 -16.66 -5.45 -55.37
C ASP A 540 -15.93 -4.31 -56.08
N ILE A 541 -14.70 -3.98 -55.65
CA ILE A 541 -13.88 -2.95 -56.30
C ILE A 541 -13.65 -3.29 -57.78
N VAL A 542 -13.19 -4.51 -58.09
CA VAL A 542 -12.86 -4.92 -59.47
C VAL A 542 -14.08 -4.84 -60.40
N THR A 543 -15.29 -5.05 -59.85
CA THR A 543 -16.53 -5.02 -60.63
C THR A 543 -17.11 -3.61 -60.72
N ASN A 544 -17.19 -2.90 -59.60
CA ASN A 544 -17.94 -1.66 -59.46
C ASN A 544 -17.16 -0.47 -59.98
N PHE A 545 -15.84 -0.40 -59.77
CA PHE A 545 -15.01 0.73 -60.23
C PHE A 545 -15.08 0.91 -61.75
N VAL A 546 -15.16 -0.18 -62.50
CA VAL A 546 -15.31 -0.14 -63.97
C VAL A 546 -16.62 0.51 -64.42
N SER A 547 -17.62 0.59 -63.54
CA SER A 547 -18.93 1.19 -63.81
C SER A 547 -19.16 2.54 -63.14
N TYR A 548 -18.31 2.94 -62.19
CA TYR A 548 -18.41 4.22 -61.51
C TYR A 548 -18.07 5.38 -62.43
N ASP A 549 -18.84 6.46 -62.33
CA ASP A 549 -18.49 7.76 -62.88
C ASP A 549 -17.60 8.47 -61.86
N GLU A 550 -16.33 8.69 -62.21
CA GLU A 550 -15.35 9.30 -61.32
C GLU A 550 -15.75 10.72 -60.88
N THR A 551 -16.67 11.38 -61.59
CA THR A 551 -17.17 12.73 -61.27
C THR A 551 -18.45 12.74 -60.45
N ASP A 552 -19.11 11.58 -60.28
CA ASP A 552 -20.33 11.45 -59.49
C ASP A 552 -20.03 11.29 -57.99
N ALA A 553 -20.70 12.09 -57.16
CA ALA A 553 -20.42 12.14 -55.73
C ALA A 553 -20.88 10.89 -54.97
N ASP A 554 -21.93 10.20 -55.43
CA ASP A 554 -22.44 8.98 -54.79
C ASP A 554 -21.52 7.79 -55.14
N ASP A 555 -21.02 7.74 -56.38
CA ASP A 555 -20.01 6.75 -56.81
C ASP A 555 -18.68 6.95 -56.07
N GLN A 556 -18.21 8.19 -55.90
CA GLN A 556 -17.04 8.50 -55.07
C GLN A 556 -17.22 8.05 -53.62
N ALA A 557 -18.39 8.31 -53.01
CA ALA A 557 -18.67 7.88 -51.64
C ALA A 557 -18.69 6.34 -51.52
N SER A 558 -19.20 5.65 -52.54
CA SER A 558 -19.22 4.19 -52.61
C SER A 558 -17.82 3.61 -52.78
N ALA A 559 -17.02 4.16 -53.69
CA ALA A 559 -15.62 3.78 -53.89
C ALA A 559 -14.77 3.96 -52.62
N LEU A 560 -14.94 5.07 -51.89
CA LEU A 560 -14.28 5.27 -50.60
C LEU A 560 -14.68 4.18 -49.58
N THR A 561 -15.96 3.83 -49.54
CA THR A 561 -16.46 2.78 -48.64
C THR A 561 -15.86 1.42 -48.97
N GLU A 562 -15.76 1.07 -50.25
CA GLU A 562 -15.17 -0.19 -50.71
C GLU A 562 -13.66 -0.26 -50.45
N LEU A 563 -12.91 0.83 -50.65
CA LEU A 563 -11.49 0.89 -50.33
C LEU A 563 -11.24 0.76 -48.83
N LEU A 564 -12.05 1.42 -48.00
CA LEU A 564 -11.97 1.29 -46.54
C LEU A 564 -12.35 -0.12 -46.08
N ARG A 565 -13.37 -0.74 -46.70
CA ARG A 565 -13.75 -2.14 -46.47
C ARG A 565 -12.58 -3.07 -46.79
N LEU A 566 -11.93 -2.89 -47.94
CA LEU A 566 -10.76 -3.69 -48.33
C LEU A 566 -9.60 -3.51 -47.33
N ALA A 567 -9.34 -2.29 -46.88
CA ALA A 567 -8.30 -2.01 -45.88
C ALA A 567 -8.60 -2.64 -44.52
N ALA A 568 -9.88 -2.81 -44.17
CA ALA A 568 -10.28 -3.46 -42.92
C ALA A 568 -10.11 -5.00 -42.95
N VAL A 569 -10.13 -5.60 -44.14
CA VAL A 569 -10.07 -7.07 -44.33
C VAL A 569 -8.78 -7.55 -44.98
N SER A 570 -7.85 -6.64 -45.29
CA SER A 570 -6.56 -6.92 -45.91
C SER A 570 -5.43 -6.27 -45.14
N ALA A 571 -4.36 -7.00 -44.89
CA ALA A 571 -3.12 -6.42 -44.37
C ALA A 571 -2.32 -5.67 -45.45
N ASP A 572 -2.66 -5.85 -46.73
CA ASP A 572 -1.91 -5.32 -47.88
C ASP A 572 -2.39 -3.93 -48.33
N LEU A 573 -3.47 -3.41 -47.72
CA LEU A 573 -3.99 -2.06 -47.94
C LEU A 573 -4.11 -1.30 -46.62
N ASN A 574 -3.38 -0.20 -46.49
CA ASN A 574 -3.38 0.68 -45.33
C ASN A 574 -4.41 1.81 -45.48
N ALA A 575 -5.41 1.80 -44.60
CA ALA A 575 -6.48 2.81 -44.56
C ALA A 575 -5.95 4.25 -44.42
N ASP A 576 -4.84 4.47 -43.72
CA ASP A 576 -4.27 5.82 -43.51
C ASP A 576 -3.74 6.46 -44.79
N THR A 577 -3.50 5.66 -45.83
CA THR A 577 -3.06 6.16 -47.14
C THR A 577 -4.22 6.60 -48.02
N ILE A 578 -5.47 6.30 -47.66
CA ILE A 578 -6.64 6.65 -48.46
C ILE A 578 -6.98 8.12 -48.22
N ASN A 579 -6.63 8.98 -49.17
CA ASN A 579 -6.95 10.40 -49.13
C ASN A 579 -8.30 10.67 -49.82
N SER A 580 -9.31 11.06 -49.06
CA SER A 580 -10.65 11.38 -49.58
C SER A 580 -10.69 12.46 -50.66
N VAL A 581 -9.66 13.31 -50.77
CA VAL A 581 -9.55 14.34 -51.83
C VAL A 581 -9.19 13.72 -53.18
N LEU A 582 -8.63 12.51 -53.21
CA LEU A 582 -8.12 11.84 -54.41
C LEU A 582 -9.00 10.69 -54.90
N ILE A 583 -10.22 10.53 -54.39
CA ILE A 583 -11.08 9.40 -54.78
C ILE A 583 -11.38 9.37 -56.27
N GLU A 584 -11.62 10.51 -56.91
CA GLU A 584 -11.76 10.62 -58.38
C GLU A 584 -10.53 10.04 -59.11
N GLN A 585 -9.33 10.38 -58.65
CA GLN A 585 -8.08 9.86 -59.22
C GLN A 585 -7.90 8.37 -58.95
N TYR A 586 -8.23 7.90 -57.73
CA TYR A 586 -8.15 6.48 -57.41
C TYR A 586 -9.10 5.64 -58.26
N ILE A 587 -10.34 6.09 -58.47
CA ILE A 587 -11.29 5.42 -59.37
C ILE A 587 -10.69 5.32 -60.77
N THR A 588 -10.14 6.41 -61.28
CA THR A 588 -9.51 6.46 -62.61
C THR A 588 -8.34 5.49 -62.71
N ASP A 589 -7.34 5.61 -61.83
CA ASP A 589 -6.10 4.83 -61.88
C ASP A 589 -6.36 3.32 -61.70
N ILE A 590 -7.23 2.97 -60.75
CA ILE A 590 -7.59 1.57 -60.49
C ILE A 590 -8.39 0.99 -61.66
N THR A 591 -9.33 1.75 -62.22
CA THR A 591 -10.13 1.30 -63.38
C THR A 591 -9.27 1.10 -64.62
N GLU A 592 -8.35 2.03 -64.90
CA GLU A 592 -7.40 1.89 -66.01
C GLU A 592 -6.54 0.63 -65.84
N ASP A 593 -6.00 0.40 -64.64
CA ASP A 593 -5.16 -0.78 -64.38
C ASP A 593 -5.94 -2.10 -64.46
N ILE A 594 -7.17 -2.13 -63.94
CA ILE A 594 -8.08 -3.29 -64.07
C ILE A 594 -8.35 -3.60 -65.56
N ASN A 595 -8.62 -2.57 -66.37
CA ASN A 595 -8.94 -2.73 -67.79
C ASN A 595 -7.75 -3.26 -68.62
N LEU A 596 -6.51 -3.10 -68.14
CA LEU A 596 -5.32 -3.72 -68.74
C LEU A 596 -5.26 -5.24 -68.51
N ALA A 597 -6.09 -5.79 -67.62
CA ALA A 597 -6.24 -7.20 -67.30
C ALA A 597 -4.91 -7.89 -66.94
N ALA A 598 -4.30 -8.63 -67.88
CA ALA A 598 -3.01 -9.30 -67.66
C ALA A 598 -1.80 -8.37 -67.84
N SER A 599 -1.99 -7.17 -68.39
CA SER A 599 -0.93 -6.19 -68.70
C SER A 599 -0.90 -5.00 -67.75
N GLY A 600 -1.74 -4.99 -66.70
CA GLY A 600 -1.72 -3.97 -65.66
C GLY A 600 -0.55 -4.17 -64.69
N SER A 601 -0.59 -3.47 -63.57
CA SER A 601 0.35 -3.62 -62.45
C SER A 601 0.39 -5.05 -61.90
N ILE A 602 -0.72 -5.77 -62.02
CA ILE A 602 -0.88 -7.19 -61.71
C ILE A 602 -1.76 -7.87 -62.77
N ASN A 603 -1.76 -9.21 -62.81
CA ASN A 603 -2.73 -9.95 -63.61
C ASN A 603 -4.09 -10.05 -62.89
N TRP A 604 -4.97 -9.09 -63.14
CA TRP A 604 -6.29 -8.99 -62.51
C TRP A 604 -7.22 -10.18 -62.73
N THR A 605 -6.93 -11.04 -63.71
CA THR A 605 -7.75 -12.23 -64.01
C THR A 605 -7.37 -13.47 -63.22
N THR A 606 -6.12 -13.59 -62.76
CA THR A 606 -5.62 -14.81 -62.10
C THR A 606 -4.92 -14.57 -60.76
N ALA A 607 -4.58 -13.33 -60.43
CA ALA A 607 -3.94 -13.00 -59.16
C ALA A 607 -4.86 -13.27 -57.96
N SER A 608 -4.26 -13.54 -56.81
CA SER A 608 -5.00 -13.74 -55.55
C SER A 608 -5.64 -12.43 -55.10
N ALA A 609 -6.61 -12.50 -54.18
CA ALA A 609 -7.23 -11.30 -53.61
C ALA A 609 -6.21 -10.44 -52.84
N ALA A 610 -5.27 -11.06 -52.12
CA ALA A 610 -4.19 -10.37 -51.43
C ALA A 610 -3.27 -9.60 -52.42
N ASP A 611 -2.84 -10.25 -53.50
CA ASP A 611 -2.00 -9.60 -54.52
C ASP A 611 -2.71 -8.41 -55.19
N LYS A 612 -4.03 -8.53 -55.40
CA LYS A 612 -4.85 -7.43 -55.94
C LYS A 612 -4.96 -6.27 -54.95
N ALA A 613 -5.15 -6.55 -53.66
CA ALA A 613 -5.17 -5.51 -52.63
C ALA A 613 -3.83 -4.76 -52.56
N ALA A 614 -2.70 -5.48 -52.65
CA ALA A 614 -1.38 -4.88 -52.73
C ALA A 614 -1.19 -3.99 -53.98
N ALA A 615 -1.72 -4.43 -55.14
CA ALA A 615 -1.70 -3.62 -56.37
C ALA A 615 -2.50 -2.32 -56.22
N ILE A 616 -3.69 -2.39 -55.60
CA ILE A 616 -4.53 -1.21 -55.28
C ILE A 616 -3.77 -0.23 -54.37
N GLN A 617 -3.10 -0.73 -53.32
CA GLN A 617 -2.27 0.09 -52.46
C GLN A 617 -1.16 0.82 -53.23
N GLY A 618 -0.53 0.14 -54.20
CA GLY A 618 0.50 0.73 -55.07
C GLY A 618 -0.03 1.91 -55.90
N LEU A 619 -1.25 1.78 -56.45
CA LEU A 619 -1.91 2.83 -57.21
C LEU A 619 -2.28 4.03 -56.32
N ILE A 620 -2.85 3.79 -55.13
CA ILE A 620 -3.16 4.84 -54.14
C ILE A 620 -1.91 5.63 -53.74
N ASN A 621 -0.81 4.93 -53.45
CA ASN A 621 0.46 5.57 -53.12
C ASN A 621 1.00 6.43 -54.27
N SER A 622 0.81 5.99 -55.52
CA SER A 622 1.25 6.73 -56.70
C SER A 622 0.45 8.03 -56.87
N ALA A 623 -0.88 7.96 -56.75
CA ALA A 623 -1.74 9.14 -56.79
C ALA A 623 -1.44 10.13 -55.65
N ASN A 624 -1.22 9.64 -54.42
CA ASN A 624 -0.82 10.48 -53.29
C ASN A 624 0.51 11.20 -53.55
N SER A 625 1.52 10.48 -54.03
CA SER A 625 2.81 11.07 -54.38
C SER A 625 2.68 12.14 -55.47
N GLY A 626 1.77 11.94 -56.43
CA GLY A 626 1.45 12.92 -57.48
C GLY A 626 0.84 14.20 -56.91
N LEU A 627 -0.10 14.10 -55.96
CA LEU A 627 -0.67 15.28 -55.28
C LEU A 627 0.39 16.04 -54.49
N ASP A 628 1.25 15.32 -53.76
CA ASP A 628 2.34 15.95 -53.01
C ASP A 628 3.31 16.69 -53.95
N GLU A 629 3.59 16.12 -55.13
CA GLU A 629 4.39 16.78 -56.15
C GLU A 629 3.72 18.06 -56.68
N ALA A 630 2.43 17.98 -57.02
CA ALA A 630 1.66 19.13 -57.48
C ALA A 630 1.63 20.25 -56.43
N ASN A 631 1.40 19.92 -55.15
CA ASN A 631 1.41 20.87 -54.05
C ASN A 631 2.77 21.55 -53.87
N ARG A 632 3.88 20.80 -53.99
CA ARG A 632 5.23 21.37 -53.97
C ARG A 632 5.43 22.35 -55.12
N LEU A 633 4.94 22.01 -56.32
CA LEU A 633 5.07 22.87 -57.49
C LEU A 633 4.27 24.16 -57.36
N VAL A 634 3.03 24.07 -56.84
CA VAL A 634 2.20 25.23 -56.50
C VAL A 634 2.94 26.12 -55.50
N ALA A 635 3.48 25.56 -54.41
CA ALA A 635 4.20 26.33 -53.40
C ALA A 635 5.43 27.09 -53.96
N VAL A 636 6.19 26.47 -54.88
CA VAL A 636 7.33 27.14 -55.53
C VAL A 636 6.85 28.25 -56.47
N ASN A 637 5.78 28.02 -57.21
CA ASN A 637 5.26 29.00 -58.17
C ASN A 637 4.52 30.17 -57.51
N GLU A 638 3.88 29.95 -56.37
CA GLU A 638 3.11 30.97 -55.63
C GLU A 638 3.96 31.78 -54.63
N ALA A 639 5.17 31.33 -54.27
CA ALA A 639 6.03 32.04 -53.32
C ALA A 639 6.27 33.50 -53.73
N THR A 640 6.02 34.46 -52.85
CA THR A 640 6.19 35.90 -53.15
C THR A 640 7.38 36.54 -52.43
N THR A 641 7.89 35.85 -51.41
CA THR A 641 9.04 36.29 -50.61
C THR A 641 10.19 35.29 -50.70
N VAL A 642 11.41 35.76 -50.44
CA VAL A 642 12.61 34.90 -50.39
C VAL A 642 12.47 33.79 -49.34
N ALA A 643 11.79 34.06 -48.21
CA ALA A 643 11.58 33.08 -47.15
C ALA A 643 10.59 31.98 -47.54
N GLU A 644 9.49 32.33 -48.23
CA GLU A 644 8.54 31.38 -48.80
C GLU A 644 9.22 30.53 -49.89
N MET A 645 9.93 31.17 -50.81
CA MET A 645 10.66 30.49 -51.88
C MET A 645 11.67 29.49 -51.31
N ARG A 646 12.48 29.90 -50.32
CA ARG A 646 13.41 28.99 -49.64
C ARG A 646 12.71 27.76 -49.06
N THR A 647 11.54 27.95 -48.45
CA THR A 647 10.76 26.85 -47.85
C THR A 647 10.26 25.89 -48.92
N ALA A 648 9.68 26.42 -50.01
CA ALA A 648 9.20 25.63 -51.14
C ALA A 648 10.34 24.88 -51.87
N LEU A 649 11.47 25.54 -52.13
CA LEU A 649 12.67 24.91 -52.71
C LEU A 649 13.25 23.83 -51.79
N THR A 650 13.19 24.01 -50.47
CA THR A 650 13.63 22.99 -49.51
C THR A 650 12.74 21.76 -49.58
N ALA A 651 11.42 21.93 -49.66
CA ALA A 651 10.48 20.82 -49.81
C ALA A 651 10.74 20.02 -51.09
N VAL A 652 10.94 20.70 -52.23
CA VAL A 652 11.32 20.05 -53.49
C VAL A 652 12.68 19.38 -53.39
N ALA A 653 13.70 20.06 -52.88
CA ALA A 653 15.04 19.51 -52.77
C ALA A 653 15.09 18.25 -51.91
N VAL A 654 14.29 18.18 -50.83
CA VAL A 654 14.18 16.99 -49.98
C VAL A 654 13.51 15.84 -50.75
N ALA A 655 12.38 16.10 -51.41
CA ALA A 655 11.65 15.08 -52.18
C ALA A 655 12.49 14.53 -53.35
N GLU A 656 13.19 15.40 -54.08
CA GLU A 656 14.00 15.05 -55.26
C GLU A 656 15.45 14.69 -54.92
N GLY A 657 15.84 14.66 -53.64
CA GLY A 657 17.19 14.27 -53.22
C GLY A 657 18.32 15.23 -53.63
N THR A 658 18.06 16.53 -53.75
CA THR A 658 19.06 17.55 -54.12
C THR A 658 20.00 17.90 -52.94
N THR A 659 20.86 16.95 -52.57
CA THR A 659 21.72 17.00 -51.37
C THR A 659 22.65 18.21 -51.31
N ALA A 660 23.19 18.68 -52.44
CA ALA A 660 24.06 19.85 -52.49
C ALA A 660 23.36 21.11 -51.96
N TYR A 661 22.09 21.32 -52.30
CA TYR A 661 21.28 22.42 -51.77
C TYR A 661 20.89 22.18 -50.31
N ILE A 662 20.47 20.95 -49.96
CA ILE A 662 20.10 20.59 -48.59
C ILE A 662 21.23 20.90 -47.59
N ASN A 663 22.50 20.70 -48.00
CA ASN A 663 23.67 20.89 -47.15
C ASN A 663 24.18 22.35 -47.09
N LEU A 664 23.57 23.28 -47.83
CA LEU A 664 23.89 24.70 -47.69
C LEU A 664 23.48 25.25 -46.31
N SER A 665 24.22 26.25 -45.83
CA SER A 665 23.82 27.00 -44.64
C SER A 665 22.47 27.71 -44.85
N SER A 666 21.76 28.03 -43.76
CA SER A 666 20.47 28.74 -43.85
C SER A 666 20.55 30.04 -44.65
N GLN A 667 21.66 30.79 -44.51
CA GLN A 667 21.90 32.01 -45.27
C GLN A 667 22.16 31.71 -46.75
N ALA A 668 22.96 30.68 -47.05
CA ALA A 668 23.22 30.28 -48.44
C ALA A 668 21.94 29.78 -49.14
N LYS A 669 21.03 29.10 -48.43
CA LYS A 669 19.71 28.72 -48.98
C LYS A 669 18.82 29.91 -49.26
N LEU A 670 18.85 30.96 -48.43
CA LEU A 670 18.14 32.22 -48.67
C LEU A 670 18.68 32.93 -49.92
N GLU A 671 20.00 33.02 -50.07
CA GLU A 671 20.62 33.64 -51.24
C GLU A 671 20.32 32.87 -52.54
N VAL A 672 20.34 31.53 -52.50
CA VAL A 672 19.91 30.72 -53.64
C VAL A 672 18.42 30.90 -53.91
N ALA A 673 17.58 30.98 -52.89
CA ALA A 673 16.14 31.23 -53.05
C ALA A 673 15.84 32.62 -53.63
N GLU A 674 16.60 33.65 -53.25
CA GLU A 674 16.51 34.99 -53.83
C GLU A 674 16.84 34.96 -55.33
N LEU A 675 17.93 34.28 -55.71
CA LEU A 675 18.31 34.13 -57.12
C LEU A 675 17.28 33.33 -57.92
N VAL A 676 16.71 32.25 -57.36
CA VAL A 676 15.65 31.48 -58.01
C VAL A 676 14.37 32.31 -58.13
N LEU A 677 14.01 33.10 -57.12
CA LEU A 677 12.84 33.97 -57.13
C LEU A 677 12.95 35.04 -58.23
N VAL A 678 14.09 35.74 -58.28
CA VAL A 678 14.37 36.74 -59.32
C VAL A 678 14.37 36.10 -60.72
N ALA A 679 14.96 34.91 -60.87
CA ALA A 679 14.99 34.20 -62.14
C ALA A 679 13.60 33.74 -62.59
N ARG A 680 12.78 33.23 -61.66
CA ARG A 680 11.39 32.83 -61.92
C ARG A 680 10.54 34.04 -62.33
N ASP A 681 10.67 35.16 -61.61
CA ASP A 681 9.85 36.36 -61.86
C ASP A 681 10.25 37.12 -63.14
N ALA A 682 11.45 36.86 -63.67
CA ALA A 682 11.89 37.33 -64.97
C ALA A 682 11.26 36.56 -66.15
N ILE A 683 10.61 35.42 -65.88
CA ILE A 683 9.89 34.60 -66.86
C ILE A 683 8.40 35.00 -66.85
N PRO A 684 7.72 35.10 -68.02
CA PRO A 684 6.28 35.40 -68.05
C PRO A 684 5.46 34.44 -67.17
N VAL A 685 4.48 34.98 -66.42
CA VAL A 685 3.64 34.27 -65.43
C VAL A 685 2.91 33.04 -65.99
N THR A 686 2.79 32.92 -67.31
CA THR A 686 2.17 31.79 -68.01
C THR A 686 3.11 30.59 -68.21
N THR A 687 4.35 30.63 -67.71
CA THR A 687 5.38 29.59 -67.87
C THR A 687 6.28 29.41 -66.63
N SER A 688 5.73 29.51 -65.40
CA SER A 688 6.48 29.15 -64.17
C SER A 688 6.83 27.64 -64.16
N PHE A 689 7.54 27.15 -63.14
CA PHE A 689 8.05 25.77 -63.11
C PHE A 689 6.94 24.75 -63.42
N THR A 690 7.18 23.86 -64.40
CA THR A 690 6.19 22.88 -64.86
C THR A 690 6.40 21.49 -64.27
N THR A 691 7.61 21.21 -63.80
CA THR A 691 7.99 19.97 -63.13
C THR A 691 8.92 20.27 -61.96
N THR A 692 9.02 19.36 -60.98
CA THR A 692 10.04 19.47 -59.91
C THR A 692 11.46 19.37 -60.46
N SER A 693 11.65 18.73 -61.63
CA SER A 693 12.92 18.73 -62.37
C SER A 693 13.35 20.13 -62.83
N ASP A 694 12.39 20.97 -63.25
CA ASP A 694 12.68 22.37 -63.59
C ASP A 694 13.14 23.15 -62.35
N VAL A 695 12.51 22.88 -61.21
CA VAL A 695 12.86 23.51 -59.92
C VAL A 695 14.26 23.10 -59.46
N THR A 696 14.59 21.80 -59.51
CA THR A 696 15.93 21.32 -59.14
C THR A 696 17.02 21.86 -60.07
N THR A 697 16.71 22.01 -61.36
CA THR A 697 17.59 22.68 -62.34
C THR A 697 17.82 24.14 -61.97
N ALA A 698 16.77 24.88 -61.58
CA ALA A 698 16.91 26.27 -61.14
C ALA A 698 17.70 26.40 -59.84
N ILE A 699 17.48 25.51 -58.86
CA ILE A 699 18.29 25.40 -57.64
C ILE A 699 19.77 25.21 -58.00
N GLY A 700 20.08 24.30 -58.92
CA GLY A 700 21.44 24.03 -59.38
C GLY A 700 22.09 25.26 -60.03
N THR A 701 21.39 25.89 -60.97
CA THR A 701 21.86 27.12 -61.65
C THR A 701 22.11 28.25 -60.67
N ALA A 702 21.18 28.53 -59.75
CA ALA A 702 21.31 29.58 -58.75
C ALA A 702 22.45 29.28 -57.76
N SER A 703 22.61 28.03 -57.34
CA SER A 703 23.72 27.60 -56.47
C SER A 703 25.09 27.77 -57.15
N ALA A 704 25.18 27.43 -58.44
CA ALA A 704 26.39 27.63 -59.23
C ALA A 704 26.69 29.13 -59.42
N ALA A 705 25.68 29.95 -59.74
CA ALA A 705 25.81 31.39 -59.89
C ALA A 705 26.33 32.04 -58.59
N ARG A 706 25.76 31.69 -57.44
CA ARG A 706 26.22 32.11 -56.11
C ARG A 706 27.68 31.72 -55.86
N THR A 707 28.03 30.46 -56.14
CA THR A 707 29.39 29.95 -55.90
C THR A 707 30.42 30.65 -56.78
N ASN A 708 30.10 30.84 -58.06
CA ASN A 708 30.97 31.52 -59.02
C ASN A 708 31.16 33.00 -58.66
N PHE A 709 30.10 33.68 -58.23
CA PHE A 709 30.17 35.07 -57.75
C PHE A 709 31.12 35.19 -56.55
N LEU A 710 30.92 34.39 -55.50
CA LEU A 710 31.79 34.42 -54.32
C LEU A 710 33.24 34.06 -54.67
N SER A 711 33.45 33.09 -55.56
CA SER A 711 34.80 32.73 -56.02
C SER A 711 35.48 33.87 -56.77
N ALA A 712 34.76 34.57 -57.65
CA ALA A 712 35.29 35.71 -58.40
C ALA A 712 35.64 36.88 -57.47
N VAL A 713 34.76 37.20 -56.52
CA VAL A 713 34.99 38.23 -55.50
C VAL A 713 36.21 37.88 -54.66
N ASN A 714 36.30 36.64 -54.15
CA ASN A 714 37.42 36.20 -53.31
C ASN A 714 38.75 36.09 -54.09
N ALA A 715 38.72 35.91 -55.41
CA ALA A 715 39.90 35.82 -56.26
C ALA A 715 40.44 37.19 -56.73
N ALA A 716 39.67 38.27 -56.61
CA ALA A 716 40.10 39.60 -57.04
C ALA A 716 41.34 40.09 -56.25
N THR A 717 42.23 40.78 -56.96
CA THR A 717 43.52 41.30 -56.42
C THR A 717 43.71 42.81 -56.59
N ASP A 718 42.83 43.45 -57.35
CA ASP A 718 42.83 44.89 -57.62
C ASP A 718 41.40 45.41 -57.77
N ILE A 719 41.24 46.73 -57.77
CA ILE A 719 39.93 47.38 -57.80
C ILE A 719 39.20 47.08 -59.11
N ASP A 720 39.90 47.01 -60.24
CA ASP A 720 39.32 46.69 -61.54
C ASP A 720 38.79 45.24 -61.60
N GLY A 721 39.55 44.29 -61.05
CA GLY A 721 39.16 42.89 -60.90
C GLY A 721 37.98 42.72 -59.95
N MET A 722 37.96 43.45 -58.81
CA MET A 722 36.84 43.43 -57.88
C MET A 722 35.58 44.05 -58.51
N LYS A 723 35.71 45.18 -59.19
CA LYS A 723 34.61 45.81 -59.94
C LYS A 723 34.03 44.83 -60.97
N THR A 724 34.88 44.10 -61.70
CA THR A 724 34.45 43.08 -62.66
C THR A 724 33.73 41.91 -61.98
N ALA A 725 34.19 41.48 -60.80
CA ALA A 725 33.55 40.39 -60.05
C ALA A 725 32.18 40.78 -59.46
N LEU A 726 32.02 42.05 -59.05
CA LEU A 726 30.76 42.59 -58.54
C LEU A 726 29.76 42.94 -59.65
N ASP A 727 30.24 43.25 -60.86
CA ASP A 727 29.43 43.59 -62.04
C ASP A 727 28.79 42.34 -62.69
N GLY A 728 27.85 41.74 -61.96
CA GLY A 728 27.15 40.52 -62.38
C GLY A 728 25.68 40.51 -62.00
N ALA A 729 24.90 39.70 -62.72
CA ALA A 729 23.45 39.55 -62.49
C ALA A 729 23.08 39.04 -61.08
N VAL A 730 24.05 38.46 -60.36
CA VAL A 730 23.91 38.01 -58.96
C VAL A 730 23.91 39.19 -57.97
N PHE A 731 24.40 40.37 -58.38
CA PHE A 731 24.47 41.58 -57.57
C PHE A 731 23.92 42.81 -58.32
N PRO A 732 22.61 42.84 -58.61
CA PRO A 732 22.00 43.89 -59.44
C PRO A 732 22.12 45.30 -58.85
N GLU A 733 22.15 45.45 -57.51
CA GLU A 733 22.30 46.75 -56.86
C GLU A 733 23.60 47.44 -57.26
N PHE A 734 24.69 46.69 -57.43
CA PHE A 734 25.98 47.20 -57.90
C PHE A 734 25.91 47.73 -59.34
N GLN A 735 25.12 47.07 -60.21
CA GLN A 735 24.94 47.50 -61.61
C GLN A 735 24.15 48.81 -61.74
N THR A 736 23.37 49.18 -60.72
CA THR A 736 22.60 50.45 -60.74
C THR A 736 23.43 51.67 -60.32
N LEU A 737 24.62 51.45 -59.76
CA LEU A 737 25.54 52.52 -59.39
C LEU A 737 26.17 53.17 -60.62
N GLY A 738 26.46 54.48 -60.54
CA GLY A 738 27.29 55.15 -61.54
C GLY A 738 28.76 54.76 -61.42
N ASP A 739 29.54 54.97 -62.49
CA ASP A 739 30.94 54.51 -62.60
C ASP A 739 31.82 54.81 -61.37
N LEU A 740 31.72 56.04 -60.82
CA LEU A 740 32.48 56.44 -59.64
C LEU A 740 32.05 55.66 -58.39
N ALA A 741 30.74 55.52 -58.17
CA ALA A 741 30.20 54.79 -57.02
C ALA A 741 30.50 53.28 -57.11
N GLN A 742 30.56 52.71 -58.32
CA GLN A 742 31.02 51.33 -58.52
C GLN A 742 32.49 51.15 -58.13
N VAL A 743 33.35 52.12 -58.46
CA VAL A 743 34.77 52.10 -58.05
C VAL A 743 34.90 52.19 -56.53
N ASP A 744 34.17 53.11 -55.89
CA ASP A 744 34.18 53.29 -54.42
C ASP A 744 33.68 52.03 -53.69
N ALA A 745 32.61 51.41 -54.19
CA ALA A 745 32.06 50.16 -53.65
C ALA A 745 33.02 48.98 -53.86
N ALA A 746 33.64 48.86 -55.04
CA ALA A 746 34.64 47.82 -55.32
C ALA A 746 35.89 47.97 -54.45
N GLU A 747 36.39 49.20 -54.24
CA GLU A 747 37.48 49.49 -53.31
C GLU A 747 37.11 49.10 -51.87
N SER A 748 35.88 49.39 -51.44
CA SER A 748 35.39 49.03 -50.10
C SER A 748 35.35 47.50 -49.88
N VAL A 749 34.82 46.75 -50.85
CA VAL A 749 34.81 45.28 -50.79
C VAL A 749 36.23 44.71 -50.81
N LEU A 750 37.12 45.24 -51.66
CA LEU A 750 38.51 44.78 -51.75
C LEU A 750 39.28 45.02 -50.45
N ASN A 751 39.12 46.18 -49.81
CA ASN A 751 39.74 46.47 -48.52
C ASN A 751 39.27 45.51 -47.41
N VAL A 752 37.99 45.17 -47.40
CA VAL A 752 37.45 44.16 -46.46
C VAL A 752 38.03 42.78 -46.79
N LEU A 753 38.11 42.40 -48.07
CA LEU A 753 38.72 41.12 -48.49
C LEU A 753 40.19 41.02 -48.07
N ASP A 754 40.98 42.07 -48.27
CA ASP A 754 42.39 42.10 -47.87
C ASP A 754 42.54 41.97 -46.35
N THR A 755 41.62 42.57 -45.59
CA THR A 755 41.55 42.41 -44.13
C THR A 755 41.25 40.97 -43.73
N LEU A 756 40.31 40.30 -44.41
CA LEU A 756 39.98 38.89 -44.18
C LEU A 756 41.16 37.97 -44.51
N LYS A 757 41.86 38.22 -45.62
CA LYS A 757 43.04 37.46 -46.06
C LYS A 757 44.25 37.66 -45.14
N ALA A 758 44.38 38.84 -44.51
CA ALA A 758 45.49 39.17 -43.60
C ALA A 758 45.36 38.56 -42.19
N LYS A 759 44.25 37.88 -41.87
CA LYS A 759 44.08 37.17 -40.59
C LYS A 759 45.06 36.01 -40.44
N THR A 760 45.34 35.61 -39.19
CA THR A 760 46.23 34.49 -38.85
C THR A 760 45.82 33.17 -39.52
N ILE A 761 44.52 33.01 -39.75
CA ILE A 761 43.96 32.02 -40.67
C ILE A 761 43.24 32.84 -41.75
N PRO A 762 43.68 32.79 -43.02
CA PRO A 762 43.03 33.55 -44.08
C PRO A 762 41.54 33.19 -44.17
N GLU A 763 40.70 34.22 -44.15
CA GLU A 763 39.26 34.09 -44.35
C GLU A 763 38.86 34.65 -45.72
N GLU A 764 37.66 34.26 -46.16
CA GLU A 764 37.05 34.64 -47.42
C GLU A 764 35.60 35.06 -47.17
N PHE A 765 35.01 35.82 -48.09
CA PHE A 765 33.57 36.05 -48.06
C PHE A 765 32.82 34.74 -48.26
N LYS A 766 31.87 34.44 -47.38
CA LYS A 766 31.09 33.19 -47.39
C LYS A 766 29.69 33.40 -47.93
N THR A 767 29.21 34.64 -47.96
CA THR A 767 27.84 35.03 -48.30
C THR A 767 27.82 36.27 -49.19
N ILE A 768 26.85 36.35 -50.10
CA ILE A 768 26.60 37.55 -50.91
C ILE A 768 26.23 38.71 -49.98
N THR A 769 25.56 38.42 -48.87
CA THR A 769 25.19 39.40 -47.84
C THR A 769 26.41 40.11 -47.24
N GLU A 770 27.49 39.39 -46.92
CA GLU A 770 28.74 40.01 -46.45
C GLU A 770 29.36 40.90 -47.52
N VAL A 771 29.28 40.50 -48.80
CA VAL A 771 29.77 41.30 -49.94
C VAL A 771 28.93 42.57 -50.11
N LYS A 772 27.59 42.47 -50.01
CA LYS A 772 26.66 43.62 -50.03
C LYS A 772 27.00 44.61 -48.91
N ALA A 773 27.14 44.11 -47.69
CA ALA A 773 27.54 44.93 -46.54
C ALA A 773 28.91 45.60 -46.73
N ALA A 774 29.89 44.89 -47.28
CA ALA A 774 31.22 45.45 -47.57
C ALA A 774 31.18 46.49 -48.71
N ALA A 775 30.25 46.37 -49.65
CA ALA A 775 30.02 47.34 -50.72
C ALA A 775 29.20 48.56 -50.25
N GLY A 776 28.57 48.48 -49.07
CA GLY A 776 27.65 49.50 -48.57
C GLY A 776 26.29 49.51 -49.29
N LEU A 777 25.85 48.36 -49.79
CA LEU A 777 24.63 48.18 -50.60
C LEU A 777 23.60 47.25 -49.96
#